data_AF-A0A970GML8-F1
#
_entry.id   AF-A0A970GML8-F1
#
_cell.length_a   1.000
_cell.length_b   1.000
_cell.length_c   1.000
_cell.angle_alpha   90.00
_cell.angle_beta   90.00
_cell.angle_gamma   90.00
#
_symmetry.space_group_name_H-M   'P 1'
#
loop_
_entity.id
_entity.type
_entity.pdbx_description
1 polymer ?
#
loop_
_entity_poly.entity_id
_entity_poly.type
_entity_poly.pdbx_seq_one_letter_code
_entity_poly.pdbx_strand_id
1 'polypeptide(L)'
;MAEQVDIGTYQVLTQPLQRPPSLAPTYPRESLAALVGGALRREFFLSSICGLILGRIALFEGLSPFGIAFYSTLLMMGQKRRAWGALMGVLLALLTLGRAQELLFHLVVFLGLYLLNKRSALWVMLVVGAARLGLSFLGRGTWPVGLGLEALLAALLCGVFGPVAALWAGERPRVLSSQQLAALAVFAAGLVAGLHGWQVGGIALDRVAGKAAVLVGAQVGGGGLGAAVGVTVGALAAISSAGGPQLLGLLALGGLLAGLGQRLGKPGTAVGFLLGLFILSAQIPVEELLLDTLKHTGLALLLFFLLPGVYLQGAAQMVPGTTQQLRSQRRQEERFQRTLAQKLADVSCMFADLSDKCLIWPSEETSPMDSFLERLGEKACCRCPAYNRCWDESFLQNYWDLIAILAALEKPGTKMPKTNLEGRCIRRGAFLEAIGEVLETIRLEEHWRQRLKEGQRLIAGQLEGVAEIMGSLASQLEIQVDYAEEAEIGLAQRLAGARVNCSDVMVRRLGDGLLEVVIQKSPCRGRESLCGARIPDLVTRQLGRTYVLKRQGPCPRQTGTSLCELTLLPREEYSLGVQVLTVAKDGKTVSGDHHGQVELAGGKTAIILSDGMGAGSAAALESVTTVSLLTRMLEAGFDHRYALRLVNTML
;
A
#
# COMPACT_ATOMS: atom_id res chain seq x y z
N MET A 1 -32.80 -42.84 29.92
CA MET A 1 -32.03 -43.05 28.68
C MET A 1 -31.75 -41.68 28.12
N ALA A 2 -30.52 -41.19 28.31
CA ALA A 2 -30.09 -39.88 27.83
C ALA A 2 -29.43 -40.10 26.48
N GLU A 3 -30.09 -39.64 25.42
CA GLU A 3 -29.61 -39.74 24.06
C GLU A 3 -28.72 -38.52 23.79
N GLN A 4 -27.41 -38.77 23.70
CA GLN A 4 -26.40 -37.78 23.32
C GLN A 4 -26.61 -37.42 21.85
N VAL A 5 -27.05 -36.19 21.60
CA VAL A 5 -26.99 -35.57 20.27
C VAL A 5 -25.55 -35.10 20.06
N ASP A 6 -24.83 -35.79 19.19
CA ASP A 6 -23.48 -35.43 18.73
C ASP A 6 -23.55 -34.13 17.90
N ILE A 7 -23.11 -33.02 18.50
CA ILE A 7 -22.89 -31.77 17.79
C ILE A 7 -21.50 -31.86 17.14
N GLY A 8 -21.49 -32.01 15.81
CA GLY A 8 -20.29 -32.01 14.99
C GLY A 8 -19.39 -30.81 15.30
N THR A 9 -18.20 -31.12 15.81
CA THR A 9 -17.12 -30.16 16.03
C THR A 9 -16.57 -29.71 14.68
N TYR A 10 -16.91 -28.50 14.25
CA TYR A 10 -16.21 -27.84 13.16
C TYR A 10 -14.79 -27.48 13.63
N GLN A 11 -13.80 -28.29 13.23
CA GLN A 11 -12.40 -27.91 13.30
C GLN A 11 -12.14 -26.76 12.33
N VAL A 12 -12.05 -25.54 12.87
CA VAL A 12 -11.43 -24.42 12.16
C VAL A 12 -9.96 -24.76 11.96
N LEU A 13 -9.60 -25.15 10.73
CA LEU A 13 -8.21 -25.26 10.28
C LEU A 13 -7.59 -23.87 10.21
N THR A 14 -7.17 -23.32 11.36
CA THR A 14 -6.17 -22.27 11.41
C THR A 14 -4.83 -22.91 11.08
N GLN A 15 -4.44 -22.92 9.80
CA GLN A 15 -3.04 -23.14 9.45
C GLN A 15 -2.21 -22.01 10.08
N PRO A 16 -1.27 -22.29 11.00
CA PRO A 16 -0.27 -21.30 11.33
C PRO A 16 0.57 -21.08 10.08
N LEU A 17 0.69 -19.83 9.64
CA LEU A 17 1.66 -19.39 8.64
C LEU A 17 3.01 -20.01 8.97
N GLN A 18 3.45 -20.96 8.12
CA GLN A 18 4.77 -21.55 8.18
C GLN A 18 5.78 -20.40 8.10
N ARG A 19 6.47 -20.14 9.23
CA ARG A 19 7.69 -19.34 9.22
C ARG A 19 8.64 -19.99 8.20
N PRO A 20 9.31 -19.22 7.32
CA PRO A 20 10.33 -19.79 6.46
C PRO A 20 11.38 -20.48 7.34
N PRO A 21 11.97 -21.60 6.90
CA PRO A 21 12.94 -22.32 7.71
C PRO A 21 14.10 -21.39 8.05
N SER A 22 14.34 -21.23 9.35
CA SER A 22 15.55 -20.64 9.88
C SER A 22 16.73 -21.49 9.40
N LEU A 23 17.43 -21.00 8.38
CA LEU A 23 18.68 -21.59 7.91
C LEU A 23 19.74 -21.39 9.00
N ALA A 24 19.91 -22.41 9.84
CA ALA A 24 21.11 -22.60 10.61
C ALA A 24 22.32 -22.64 9.66
N PRO A 25 23.48 -22.06 10.02
CA PRO A 25 24.66 -22.12 9.18
C PRO A 25 25.23 -23.55 9.24
N THR A 26 24.82 -24.40 8.30
CA THR A 26 25.56 -25.61 7.97
C THR A 26 26.88 -25.19 7.34
N TYR A 27 28.00 -25.41 8.02
CA TYR A 27 29.34 -25.31 7.44
C TYR A 27 29.59 -26.54 6.56
N PRO A 28 29.68 -26.44 5.22
CA PRO A 28 30.34 -27.48 4.46
C PRO A 28 31.83 -27.15 4.44
N ARG A 29 32.68 -28.11 4.84
CA ARG A 29 34.06 -28.14 4.33
C ARG A 29 33.95 -28.39 2.83
N GLU A 30 33.89 -27.32 2.03
CA GLU A 30 33.86 -27.42 0.56
C GLU A 30 35.22 -27.99 0.10
N SER A 31 35.20 -29.17 -0.53
CA SER A 31 36.35 -29.77 -1.19
C SER A 31 36.74 -28.97 -2.44
N LEU A 32 38.02 -28.98 -2.81
CA LEU A 32 38.55 -28.29 -4.00
C LEU A 32 37.75 -28.56 -5.30
N ALA A 33 37.09 -29.72 -5.41
CA ALA A 33 36.22 -30.08 -6.53
C ALA A 33 34.92 -29.26 -6.62
N ALA A 34 34.34 -28.83 -5.49
CA ALA A 34 33.14 -27.97 -5.46
C ALA A 34 33.44 -26.53 -5.89
N LEU A 35 34.68 -26.08 -5.67
CA LEU A 35 35.19 -24.78 -6.11
C LEU A 35 35.32 -24.70 -7.64
N VAL A 36 35.77 -25.79 -8.28
CA VAL A 36 35.88 -25.90 -9.74
C VAL A 36 34.49 -26.06 -10.39
N GLY A 37 33.58 -26.85 -9.79
CA GLY A 37 32.20 -26.98 -10.26
C GLY A 37 31.34 -25.70 -10.12
N GLY A 38 31.74 -24.78 -9.22
CA GLY A 38 31.08 -23.49 -9.00
C GLY A 38 31.42 -22.42 -10.05
N ALA A 39 32.51 -22.58 -10.81
CA ALA A 39 32.98 -21.61 -11.80
C ALA A 39 32.04 -21.41 -13.01
N LEU A 40 31.09 -22.32 -13.21
CA LEU A 40 30.13 -22.33 -14.33
C LEU A 40 28.77 -21.67 -14.03
N ARG A 41 28.55 -21.14 -12.82
CA ARG A 41 27.31 -20.41 -12.50
C ARG A 41 27.40 -18.94 -12.88
N ARG A 42 26.31 -18.39 -13.46
CA ARG A 42 26.19 -17.00 -13.94
C ARG A 42 26.70 -15.93 -12.96
N GLU A 43 26.52 -16.15 -11.66
CA GLU A 43 26.92 -15.20 -10.61
C GLU A 43 28.44 -15.08 -10.44
N PHE A 44 29.18 -16.19 -10.60
CA PHE A 44 30.64 -16.20 -10.54
C PHE A 44 31.24 -15.49 -11.75
N PHE A 45 30.65 -15.73 -12.93
CA PHE A 45 31.09 -15.10 -14.17
C PHE A 45 30.86 -13.58 -14.16
N LEU A 46 29.69 -13.13 -13.70
CA LEU A 46 29.38 -11.70 -13.59
C LEU A 46 30.33 -10.98 -12.63
N SER A 47 30.58 -11.55 -11.45
CA SER A 47 31.50 -10.95 -10.49
C SER A 47 32.95 -10.98 -10.98
N SER A 48 33.35 -11.98 -11.77
CA SER A 48 34.66 -12.04 -12.42
C SER A 48 34.85 -10.93 -13.46
N ILE A 49 33.83 -10.67 -14.29
CA ILE A 49 33.89 -9.56 -15.27
C ILE A 49 33.96 -8.21 -14.55
N CYS A 50 33.11 -7.98 -13.54
CA CYS A 50 33.17 -6.74 -12.78
C CYS A 50 34.50 -6.59 -12.03
N GLY A 51 35.04 -7.68 -11.47
CA GLY A 51 36.37 -7.70 -10.84
C GLY A 51 37.49 -7.37 -11.82
N LEU A 52 37.43 -7.89 -13.06
CA LEU A 52 38.38 -7.58 -14.13
C LEU A 52 38.35 -6.09 -14.49
N ILE A 53 37.17 -5.54 -14.73
CA ILE A 53 37.02 -4.13 -15.13
C ILE A 53 37.44 -3.20 -13.98
N LEU A 54 36.91 -3.42 -12.77
CA LEU A 54 37.23 -2.58 -11.60
C LEU A 54 38.69 -2.72 -11.15
N GLY A 55 39.29 -3.90 -11.33
CA GLY A 55 40.71 -4.14 -11.03
C GLY A 55 41.67 -3.43 -11.99
N ARG A 56 41.20 -2.98 -13.16
CA ARG A 56 42.02 -2.21 -14.11
C ARG A 56 42.12 -0.72 -13.76
N ILE A 57 41.31 -0.24 -12.83
CA ILE A 57 41.30 1.17 -12.43
C ILE A 57 42.55 1.46 -11.59
N ALA A 58 43.48 2.21 -12.17
CA ALA A 58 44.63 2.75 -11.48
C ALA A 58 44.42 4.26 -11.23
N LEU A 59 44.51 4.69 -9.98
CA LEU A 59 44.49 6.09 -9.57
C LEU A 59 45.92 6.55 -9.30
N PHE A 60 46.25 7.79 -9.71
CA PHE A 60 47.56 8.42 -9.47
C PHE A 60 48.74 7.50 -9.83
N GLU A 61 48.63 6.82 -10.98
CA GLU A 61 49.61 5.91 -11.58
C GLU A 61 49.97 4.64 -10.79
N GLY A 62 49.63 4.51 -9.50
CA GLY A 62 50.06 3.39 -8.66
C GLY A 62 49.01 2.74 -7.75
N LEU A 63 47.86 3.36 -7.49
CA LEU A 63 46.88 2.87 -6.51
C LEU A 63 45.71 2.15 -7.19
N SER A 64 45.29 0.98 -6.70
CA SER A 64 44.20 0.17 -7.26
C SER A 64 43.13 -0.21 -6.22
N PRO A 65 42.47 0.76 -5.56
CA PRO A 65 41.56 0.49 -4.44
C PRO A 65 40.22 -0.15 -4.85
N PHE A 66 39.81 -0.03 -6.12
CA PHE A 66 38.49 -0.48 -6.61
C PHE A 66 38.33 -2.00 -6.60
N GLY A 67 39.34 -2.74 -7.07
CA GLY A 67 39.32 -4.21 -7.02
C GLY A 67 39.30 -4.74 -5.59
N ILE A 68 40.05 -4.11 -4.70
CA ILE A 68 40.11 -4.45 -3.27
C ILE A 68 38.74 -4.23 -2.61
N ALA A 69 38.13 -3.06 -2.82
CA ALA A 69 36.83 -2.70 -2.26
C ALA A 69 35.68 -3.60 -2.76
N PHE A 70 35.72 -4.00 -4.03
CA PHE A 70 34.70 -4.89 -4.60
C PHE A 70 34.79 -6.32 -4.04
N TYR A 71 36.00 -6.87 -3.92
CA TYR A 71 36.20 -8.17 -3.28
C TYR A 71 35.79 -8.15 -1.80
N SER A 72 36.25 -7.15 -1.05
CA SER A 72 36.00 -7.07 0.40
C SER A 72 34.51 -6.90 0.71
N THR A 73 33.77 -6.12 -0.06
CA THR A 73 32.32 -5.95 0.14
C THR A 73 31.54 -7.23 -0.08
N LEU A 74 31.83 -7.97 -1.15
CA LEU A 74 31.21 -9.27 -1.40
C LEU A 74 31.51 -10.28 -0.27
N LEU A 75 32.74 -10.26 0.26
CA LEU A 75 33.13 -11.09 1.39
C LEU A 75 32.40 -10.69 2.68
N MET A 76 32.31 -9.39 2.98
CA MET A 76 31.61 -8.85 4.17
C MET A 76 30.11 -9.18 4.16
N MET A 77 29.49 -9.20 2.97
CA MET A 77 28.08 -9.60 2.79
C MET A 77 27.87 -11.12 2.76
N GLY A 78 28.92 -11.92 3.00
CA GLY A 78 28.83 -13.38 3.03
C GLY A 78 28.72 -14.04 1.65
N GLN A 79 28.88 -13.29 0.56
CA GLN A 79 28.79 -13.78 -0.82
C GLN A 79 30.12 -14.40 -1.28
N LYS A 80 30.63 -15.40 -0.54
CA LYS A 80 31.97 -15.99 -0.73
C LYS A 80 32.25 -16.41 -2.17
N ARG A 81 31.28 -17.04 -2.84
CA ARG A 81 31.46 -17.48 -4.24
C ARG A 81 31.67 -16.33 -5.21
N ARG A 82 30.91 -15.23 -5.05
CA ARG A 82 31.06 -14.04 -5.89
C ARG A 82 32.36 -13.31 -5.58
N ALA A 83 32.79 -13.30 -4.32
CA ALA A 83 34.10 -12.78 -3.90
C ALA A 83 35.23 -13.57 -4.59
N TRP A 84 35.17 -14.89 -4.67
CA TRP A 84 36.15 -15.69 -5.43
C TRP A 84 36.19 -15.33 -6.92
N GLY A 85 35.02 -15.08 -7.54
CA GLY A 85 34.98 -14.58 -8.92
C GLY A 85 35.64 -13.20 -9.06
N ALA A 86 35.32 -12.27 -8.15
CA ALA A 86 35.91 -10.94 -8.13
C ALA A 86 37.45 -10.99 -7.97
N LEU A 87 37.96 -11.87 -7.09
CA LEU A 87 39.39 -12.12 -6.91
C LEU A 87 40.05 -12.56 -8.23
N MET A 88 39.49 -13.57 -8.89
CA MET A 88 40.02 -14.07 -10.16
C MET A 88 40.03 -12.97 -11.23
N GLY A 89 38.97 -12.16 -11.29
CA GLY A 89 38.88 -11.01 -12.17
C GLY A 89 39.97 -9.98 -11.91
N VAL A 90 40.18 -9.58 -10.65
CA VAL A 90 41.20 -8.57 -10.29
C VAL A 90 42.61 -9.08 -10.57
N LEU A 91 42.91 -10.36 -10.32
CA LEU A 91 44.21 -10.94 -10.66
C LEU A 91 44.45 -10.94 -12.17
N LEU A 92 43.43 -11.28 -12.96
CA LEU A 92 43.47 -11.19 -14.42
C LEU A 92 43.67 -9.74 -14.89
N ALA A 93 43.04 -8.76 -14.22
CA ALA A 93 43.22 -7.34 -14.50
C ALA A 93 44.68 -6.90 -14.37
N LEU A 94 45.33 -7.26 -13.27
CA LEU A 94 46.73 -6.92 -13.00
C LEU A 94 47.68 -7.54 -14.04
N LEU A 95 47.40 -8.77 -14.48
CA LEU A 95 48.13 -9.42 -15.57
C LEU A 95 47.95 -8.67 -16.90
N THR A 96 46.73 -8.26 -17.23
CA THR A 96 46.47 -7.50 -18.48
C THR A 96 47.11 -6.12 -18.52
N LEU A 97 47.41 -5.53 -17.35
CA LEU A 97 48.11 -4.26 -17.23
C LEU A 97 49.64 -4.41 -17.12
N GLY A 98 50.16 -5.63 -17.14
CA GLY A 98 51.60 -5.90 -16.97
C GLY A 98 52.13 -5.57 -15.56
N ARG A 99 51.26 -5.38 -14.56
CA ARG A 99 51.62 -5.00 -13.19
C ARG A 99 51.87 -6.21 -12.30
N ALA A 100 52.70 -7.14 -12.76
CA ALA A 100 52.96 -8.40 -12.06
C ALA A 100 53.55 -8.21 -10.64
N GLN A 101 54.25 -7.10 -10.41
CA GLN A 101 54.83 -6.76 -9.10
C GLN A 101 53.76 -6.50 -8.03
N GLU A 102 52.56 -6.07 -8.44
CA GLU A 102 51.41 -5.80 -7.55
C GLU A 102 50.58 -7.05 -7.24
N LEU A 103 50.83 -8.19 -7.90
CA LEU A 103 50.11 -9.45 -7.66
C LEU A 103 50.33 -9.93 -6.22
N LEU A 104 51.58 -9.89 -5.74
CA LEU A 104 51.91 -10.32 -4.37
C LEU A 104 51.15 -9.49 -3.33
N PHE A 105 51.07 -8.18 -3.54
CA PHE A 105 50.33 -7.27 -2.68
C PHE A 105 48.86 -7.63 -2.59
N HIS A 106 48.18 -7.76 -3.73
CA HIS A 106 46.76 -8.08 -3.78
C HIS A 106 46.48 -9.47 -3.17
N LEU A 107 47.33 -10.46 -3.44
CA LEU A 107 47.19 -11.82 -2.89
C LEU A 107 47.30 -11.84 -1.35
N VAL A 108 48.25 -11.08 -0.78
CA VAL A 108 48.39 -10.90 0.67
C VAL A 108 47.17 -10.21 1.28
N VAL A 109 46.68 -9.14 0.65
CA VAL A 109 45.48 -8.42 1.11
C VAL A 109 44.25 -9.33 1.06
N PHE A 110 44.02 -10.03 -0.05
CA PHE A 110 42.87 -10.90 -0.23
C PHE A 110 42.88 -12.09 0.73
N LEU A 111 44.04 -12.71 0.95
CA LEU A 111 44.22 -13.77 1.94
C LEU A 111 44.01 -13.25 3.36
N GLY A 112 44.60 -12.11 3.71
CA GLY A 112 44.43 -11.49 5.03
C GLY A 112 42.97 -11.18 5.34
N LEU A 113 42.23 -10.59 4.39
CA LEU A 113 40.80 -10.32 4.54
C LEU A 113 39.96 -11.60 4.64
N TYR A 114 40.31 -12.63 3.85
CA TYR A 114 39.63 -13.93 3.89
C TYR A 114 39.79 -14.64 5.25
N LEU A 115 41.00 -14.62 5.81
CA LEU A 115 41.32 -15.25 7.10
C LEU A 115 40.70 -14.49 8.29
N LEU A 116 40.77 -13.16 8.28
CA LEU A 116 40.19 -12.34 9.34
C LEU A 116 38.67 -12.42 9.36
N ASN A 117 38.03 -12.51 8.18
CA ASN A 117 36.59 -12.67 7.99
C ASN A 117 35.73 -11.69 8.84
N LYS A 118 36.25 -10.49 9.09
CA LYS A 118 35.57 -9.44 9.85
C LYS A 118 34.69 -8.61 8.93
N ARG A 119 33.46 -8.30 9.36
CA ARG A 119 32.49 -7.52 8.59
C ARG A 119 32.60 -6.01 8.85
N SER A 120 33.80 -5.42 8.75
CA SER A 120 33.93 -3.96 8.85
C SER A 120 34.98 -3.39 7.90
N ALA A 121 34.69 -2.18 7.36
CA ALA A 121 35.60 -1.46 6.46
C ALA A 121 36.90 -1.01 7.16
N LEU A 122 36.89 -0.88 8.49
CA LEU A 122 38.08 -0.59 9.28
C LEU A 122 39.14 -1.69 9.15
N TRP A 123 38.72 -2.97 9.14
CA TRP A 123 39.65 -4.08 8.92
C TRP A 123 40.20 -4.09 7.49
N VAL A 124 39.42 -3.63 6.50
CA VAL A 124 39.91 -3.43 5.13
C VAL A 124 41.05 -2.41 5.11
N MET A 125 40.84 -1.25 5.75
CA MET A 125 41.86 -0.22 5.87
C MET A 125 43.14 -0.74 6.55
N LEU A 126 43.00 -1.43 7.70
CA LEU A 126 44.14 -1.96 8.45
C LEU A 126 44.93 -3.01 7.68
N VAL A 127 44.25 -3.95 7.00
CA VAL A 127 44.92 -5.01 6.23
C VAL A 127 45.62 -4.46 5.00
N VAL A 128 44.97 -3.56 4.26
CA VAL A 128 45.56 -2.90 3.08
C VAL A 128 46.79 -2.08 3.49
N GLY A 129 46.66 -1.27 4.55
CA GLY A 129 47.77 -0.48 5.08
C GLY A 129 48.93 -1.33 5.59
N ALA A 130 48.65 -2.38 6.36
CA ALA A 130 49.68 -3.29 6.87
C ALA A 130 50.40 -4.07 5.76
N ALA A 131 49.66 -4.55 4.74
CA ALA A 131 50.25 -5.24 3.59
C ALA A 131 51.17 -4.31 2.80
N ARG A 132 50.72 -3.09 2.49
CA ARG A 132 51.54 -2.07 1.81
C ARG A 132 52.78 -1.68 2.63
N LEU A 133 52.63 -1.49 3.94
CA LEU A 133 53.75 -1.18 4.84
C LEU A 133 54.77 -2.32 4.85
N GLY A 134 54.32 -3.57 5.00
CA GLY A 134 55.18 -4.75 4.98
C GLY A 134 55.95 -4.89 3.66
N LEU A 135 55.28 -4.73 2.53
CA LEU A 135 55.93 -4.80 1.21
C LEU A 135 56.94 -3.66 0.96
N SER A 136 56.71 -2.49 1.54
CA SER A 136 57.67 -1.38 1.54
C SER A 136 58.95 -1.71 2.30
N PHE A 137 58.85 -2.33 3.48
CA PHE A 137 60.01 -2.81 4.23
C PHE A 137 60.82 -3.90 3.50
N LEU A 138 60.19 -4.70 2.64
CA LEU A 138 60.86 -5.71 1.82
C LEU A 138 61.53 -5.14 0.55
N GLY A 139 61.59 -3.81 0.39
CA GLY A 139 62.19 -3.17 -0.79
C GLY A 139 61.38 -3.34 -2.08
N ARG A 140 60.12 -3.78 -1.97
CA ARG A 140 59.19 -4.01 -3.09
C ARG A 140 58.02 -3.03 -3.11
N GLY A 141 58.02 -2.00 -2.25
CA GLY A 141 56.92 -1.03 -2.12
C GLY A 141 57.17 0.28 -2.87
N THR A 142 56.07 0.95 -3.22
CA THR A 142 56.04 2.32 -3.74
C THR A 142 56.25 3.37 -2.63
N TRP A 143 56.46 4.63 -3.02
CA TRP A 143 56.68 5.78 -2.12
C TRP A 143 55.71 5.86 -0.91
N PRO A 144 56.17 6.31 0.28
CA PRO A 144 55.42 6.20 1.56
C PRO A 144 54.12 7.03 1.64
N VAL A 145 53.95 8.04 0.79
CA VAL A 145 52.74 8.90 0.79
C VAL A 145 51.49 8.17 0.26
N GLY A 146 51.66 7.12 -0.56
CA GLY A 146 50.55 6.33 -1.11
C GLY A 146 49.93 5.31 -0.13
N LEU A 147 50.61 4.99 0.97
CA LEU A 147 50.27 3.88 1.88
C LEU A 147 48.91 4.07 2.57
N GLY A 148 48.65 5.28 3.09
CA GLY A 148 47.40 5.60 3.79
C GLY A 148 46.24 5.88 2.82
N LEU A 149 46.54 6.45 1.65
CA LEU A 149 45.53 6.88 0.70
C LEU A 149 44.79 5.69 0.06
N GLU A 150 45.50 4.65 -0.37
CA GLU A 150 44.87 3.46 -0.95
C GLU A 150 44.01 2.69 0.06
N ALA A 151 44.49 2.56 1.30
CA ALA A 151 43.74 1.94 2.39
C ALA A 151 42.45 2.71 2.72
N LEU A 152 42.53 4.04 2.78
CA LEU A 152 41.38 4.91 3.02
C LEU A 152 40.37 4.84 1.87
N LEU A 153 40.85 4.93 0.62
CA LEU A 153 40.00 4.84 -0.57
C LEU A 153 39.31 3.47 -0.68
N ALA A 154 40.04 2.38 -0.42
CA ALA A 154 39.47 1.04 -0.42
C ALA A 154 38.37 0.90 0.64
N ALA A 155 38.57 1.43 1.85
CA ALA A 155 37.56 1.41 2.91
C ALA A 155 36.33 2.27 2.60
N LEU A 156 36.50 3.47 2.04
CA LEU A 156 35.40 4.33 1.62
C LEU A 156 34.57 3.68 0.51
N LEU A 157 35.24 3.11 -0.50
CA LEU A 157 34.58 2.39 -1.59
C LEU A 157 33.82 1.16 -1.11
N CYS A 158 34.20 0.54 0.02
CA CYS A 158 33.41 -0.54 0.62
C CYS A 158 32.01 -0.05 1.05
N GLY A 159 31.93 1.15 1.62
CA GLY A 159 30.66 1.77 1.99
C GLY A 159 29.79 2.06 0.75
N VAL A 160 30.42 2.47 -0.34
CA VAL A 160 29.74 2.77 -1.62
C VAL A 160 29.27 1.50 -2.32
N PHE A 161 30.04 0.40 -2.30
CA PHE A 161 29.66 -0.85 -2.97
C PHE A 161 28.72 -1.74 -2.15
N GLY A 162 28.60 -1.52 -0.84
CA GLY A 162 27.66 -2.25 0.03
C GLY A 162 26.22 -2.28 -0.51
N PRO A 163 25.60 -1.13 -0.82
CA PRO A 163 24.25 -1.09 -1.41
C PRO A 163 24.14 -1.84 -2.76
N VAL A 164 25.18 -1.81 -3.59
CA VAL A 164 25.19 -2.53 -4.88
C VAL A 164 25.25 -4.04 -4.65
N ALA A 165 26.10 -4.48 -3.72
CA ALA A 165 26.21 -5.88 -3.35
C ALA A 165 24.92 -6.42 -2.67
N ALA A 166 24.17 -5.56 -1.97
CA ALA A 166 22.84 -5.86 -1.42
C ALA A 166 21.80 -6.12 -2.53
N LEU A 167 21.75 -5.25 -3.55
CA LEU A 167 20.90 -5.44 -4.72
C LEU A 167 21.22 -6.75 -5.45
N TRP A 168 22.52 -7.07 -5.61
CA TRP A 168 22.96 -8.34 -6.17
C TRP A 168 22.60 -9.54 -5.27
N ALA A 169 22.51 -9.36 -3.96
CA ALA A 169 22.10 -10.41 -3.01
C ALA A 169 20.64 -10.86 -3.21
N GLY A 170 19.84 -10.10 -3.96
CA GLY A 170 18.44 -10.37 -4.20
C GLY A 170 17.50 -9.36 -3.57
N GLU A 171 18.02 -8.30 -2.94
CA GLU A 171 17.18 -7.17 -2.53
C GLU A 171 16.60 -6.49 -3.77
N ARG A 172 15.27 -6.49 -3.87
CA ARG A 172 14.53 -5.85 -4.97
C ARG A 172 13.69 -4.71 -4.42
N PRO A 173 14.32 -3.57 -4.04
CA PRO A 173 13.57 -2.41 -3.59
C PRO A 173 12.71 -1.87 -4.73
N ARG A 174 11.48 -1.47 -4.41
CA ARG A 174 10.58 -0.83 -5.38
C ARG A 174 11.05 0.57 -5.76
N VAL A 175 11.66 1.28 -4.80
CA VAL A 175 12.23 2.63 -4.96
C VAL A 175 13.64 2.59 -4.38
N LEU A 176 14.61 3.07 -5.15
CA LEU A 176 15.99 3.16 -4.71
C LEU A 176 16.15 4.33 -3.73
N SER A 177 16.88 4.10 -2.65
CA SER A 177 17.30 5.19 -1.76
C SER A 177 18.32 6.10 -2.46
N SER A 178 18.44 7.35 -2.00
CA SER A 178 19.46 8.28 -2.49
C SER A 178 20.88 7.70 -2.37
N GLN A 179 21.14 6.93 -1.31
CA GLN A 179 22.39 6.20 -1.11
C GLN A 179 22.60 5.08 -2.14
N GLN A 180 21.58 4.27 -2.41
CA GLN A 180 21.65 3.20 -3.43
C GLN A 180 21.87 3.78 -4.83
N LEU A 181 21.23 4.91 -5.14
CA LEU A 181 21.36 5.57 -6.43
C LEU A 181 22.77 6.17 -6.61
N ALA A 182 23.31 6.82 -5.57
CA ALA A 182 24.69 7.31 -5.59
C ALA A 182 25.70 6.15 -5.71
N ALA A 183 25.48 5.06 -4.97
CA ALA A 183 26.28 3.85 -5.03
C ALA A 183 26.30 3.22 -6.44
N LEU A 184 25.12 3.10 -7.07
CA LEU A 184 24.99 2.59 -8.43
C LEU A 184 25.70 3.50 -9.45
N ALA A 185 25.59 4.83 -9.29
CA ALA A 185 26.26 5.79 -10.17
C ALA A 185 27.78 5.68 -10.08
N VAL A 186 28.35 5.60 -8.86
CA VAL A 186 29.80 5.45 -8.67
C VAL A 186 30.27 4.08 -9.16
N PHE A 187 29.51 3.01 -8.92
CA PHE A 187 29.84 1.67 -9.43
C PHE A 187 29.82 1.63 -10.97
N ALA A 188 28.79 2.20 -11.61
CA ALA A 188 28.71 2.31 -13.06
C ALA A 188 29.84 3.17 -13.64
N ALA A 189 30.17 4.29 -12.99
CA ALA A 189 31.32 5.12 -13.37
C ALA A 189 32.64 4.34 -13.27
N GLY A 190 32.81 3.54 -12.21
CA GLY A 190 33.92 2.60 -12.05
C GLY A 190 34.05 1.64 -13.23
N LEU A 191 32.94 1.00 -13.61
CA LEU A 191 32.93 0.11 -14.77
C LEU A 191 33.34 0.83 -16.07
N VAL A 192 32.89 2.07 -16.27
CA VAL A 192 33.29 2.87 -17.44
C VAL A 192 34.79 3.18 -17.41
N ALA A 193 35.32 3.63 -16.28
CA ALA A 193 36.75 3.96 -16.15
C ALA A 193 37.66 2.73 -16.32
N GLY A 194 37.21 1.56 -15.86
CA GLY A 194 37.96 0.31 -16.01
C GLY A 194 38.11 -0.20 -17.45
N LEU A 195 37.29 0.28 -18.38
CA LEU A 195 37.40 0.00 -19.82
C LEU A 195 38.51 0.80 -20.50
N HIS A 196 39.20 1.68 -19.77
CA HIS A 196 40.29 2.46 -20.31
C HIS A 196 41.41 1.58 -20.90
N GLY A 197 41.92 2.01 -22.05
CA GLY A 197 42.92 1.27 -22.84
C GLY A 197 42.35 0.20 -23.76
N TRP A 198 41.04 -0.06 -23.77
CA TRP A 198 40.42 -0.93 -24.78
C TRP A 198 39.92 -0.12 -25.97
N GLN A 199 40.45 -0.46 -27.16
CA GLN A 199 40.10 0.17 -28.41
C GLN A 199 39.74 -0.87 -29.47
N VAL A 200 38.63 -0.67 -30.17
CA VAL A 200 38.21 -1.52 -31.29
C VAL A 200 38.07 -0.64 -32.52
N GLY A 201 38.87 -0.88 -33.56
CA GLY A 201 38.82 -0.09 -34.80
C GLY A 201 39.04 1.41 -34.60
N GLY A 202 39.90 1.80 -33.65
CA GLY A 202 40.15 3.20 -33.29
C GLY A 202 39.07 3.85 -32.38
N ILE A 203 38.05 3.10 -31.96
CA ILE A 203 37.01 3.58 -31.05
C ILE A 203 37.36 3.15 -29.62
N ALA A 204 37.59 4.13 -28.75
CA ALA A 204 37.80 3.92 -27.32
C ALA A 204 36.48 3.59 -26.61
N LEU A 205 36.42 2.42 -25.96
CA LEU A 205 35.20 1.88 -25.37
C LEU A 205 34.73 2.66 -24.12
N ASP A 206 35.67 3.15 -23.32
CA ASP A 206 35.44 3.99 -22.14
C ASP A 206 34.67 5.27 -22.51
N ARG A 207 35.08 5.97 -23.57
CA ARG A 207 34.43 7.19 -24.05
C ARG A 207 32.99 6.94 -24.51
N VAL A 208 32.76 5.84 -25.22
CA VAL A 208 31.42 5.46 -25.70
C VAL A 208 30.52 5.05 -24.54
N ALA A 209 31.02 4.19 -23.65
CA ALA A 209 30.27 3.71 -22.49
C ALA A 209 29.91 4.85 -21.53
N GLY A 210 30.82 5.80 -21.29
CA GLY A 210 30.56 6.96 -20.46
C GLY A 210 29.45 7.86 -21.01
N LYS A 211 29.50 8.17 -22.31
CA LYS A 211 28.45 8.95 -23.00
C LYS A 211 27.10 8.22 -22.97
N ALA A 212 27.10 6.90 -23.21
CA ALA A 212 25.89 6.09 -23.13
C ALA A 212 25.30 6.06 -21.72
N ALA A 213 26.12 5.93 -20.67
CA ALA A 213 25.69 5.97 -19.28
C ALA A 213 25.02 7.31 -18.93
N VAL A 214 25.59 8.43 -19.39
CA VAL A 214 25.00 9.77 -19.19
C VAL A 214 23.65 9.91 -19.91
N LEU A 215 23.54 9.43 -21.15
CA LEU A 215 22.27 9.44 -21.91
C LEU A 215 21.18 8.61 -21.21
N VAL A 216 21.53 7.43 -20.70
CA VAL A 216 20.62 6.58 -19.92
C VAL A 216 20.22 7.29 -18.63
N GLY A 217 21.16 7.83 -17.87
CA GLY A 217 20.88 8.58 -16.63
C GLY A 217 19.96 9.78 -16.87
N ALA A 218 20.22 10.54 -17.93
CA ALA A 218 19.40 11.68 -18.35
C ALA A 218 17.98 11.26 -18.76
N GLN A 219 17.85 10.14 -19.48
CA GLN A 219 16.56 9.62 -19.93
C GLN A 219 15.73 8.98 -18.81
N VAL A 220 16.37 8.48 -17.76
CA VAL A 220 15.71 7.84 -16.61
C VAL A 220 15.32 8.87 -15.54
N GLY A 221 16.25 9.74 -15.14
CA GLY A 221 16.07 10.65 -14.00
C GLY A 221 16.18 12.14 -14.34
N GLY A 222 16.11 12.50 -15.62
CA GLY A 222 16.13 13.89 -16.07
C GLY A 222 17.49 14.58 -15.89
N GLY A 223 17.49 15.92 -15.94
CA GLY A 223 18.72 16.72 -15.94
C GLY A 223 19.59 16.52 -14.69
N GLY A 224 18.98 16.35 -13.52
CA GLY A 224 19.70 16.12 -12.28
C GLY A 224 20.49 14.80 -12.28
N LEU A 225 19.84 13.69 -12.64
CA LEU A 225 20.51 12.40 -12.71
C LEU A 225 21.53 12.35 -13.85
N GLY A 226 21.20 12.89 -15.02
CA GLY A 226 22.12 12.99 -16.16
C GLY A 226 23.39 13.76 -15.82
N ALA A 227 23.27 14.92 -15.18
CA ALA A 227 24.41 15.71 -14.72
C ALA A 227 25.23 14.99 -13.65
N ALA A 228 24.58 14.36 -12.66
CA ALA A 228 25.27 13.61 -11.61
C ALA A 228 26.06 12.40 -12.16
N VAL A 229 25.48 11.65 -13.09
CA VAL A 229 26.19 10.57 -13.81
C VAL A 229 27.35 11.16 -14.64
N GLY A 230 27.15 12.29 -15.29
CA GLY A 230 28.20 12.98 -16.05
C GLY A 230 29.38 13.43 -15.18
N VAL A 231 29.09 14.01 -14.02
CA VAL A 231 30.10 14.43 -13.04
C VAL A 231 30.87 13.21 -12.50
N THR A 232 30.17 12.15 -12.12
CA THR A 232 30.82 10.96 -11.55
C THR A 232 31.70 10.22 -12.56
N VAL A 233 31.20 10.00 -13.78
CA VAL A 233 31.98 9.38 -14.87
C VAL A 233 33.15 10.27 -15.27
N GLY A 234 32.93 11.57 -15.45
CA GLY A 234 33.97 12.51 -15.86
C GLY A 234 35.05 12.74 -14.81
N ALA A 235 34.68 12.82 -13.52
CA ALA A 235 35.62 12.97 -12.42
C ALA A 235 36.50 11.73 -12.29
N LEU A 236 35.91 10.54 -12.38
CA LEU A 236 36.68 9.31 -12.28
C LEU A 236 37.65 9.16 -13.47
N ALA A 237 37.22 9.49 -14.69
CA ALA A 237 38.07 9.48 -15.86
C ALA A 237 39.25 10.48 -15.76
N ALA A 238 39.00 11.66 -15.16
CA ALA A 238 40.04 12.66 -14.93
C ALA A 238 41.10 12.20 -13.91
N ILE A 239 40.71 11.43 -12.90
CA ILE A 239 41.61 10.94 -11.85
C ILE A 239 42.37 9.68 -12.31
N SER A 240 41.75 8.82 -13.12
CA SER A 240 42.29 7.52 -13.53
C SER A 240 43.18 7.59 -14.79
N SER A 241 43.75 8.75 -15.12
CA SER A 241 44.51 9.01 -16.37
C SER A 241 43.74 8.72 -17.67
N ALA A 242 42.42 8.50 -17.60
CA ALA A 242 41.60 8.07 -18.74
C ALA A 242 41.11 9.24 -19.62
N GLY A 243 41.24 10.47 -19.14
CA GLY A 243 40.92 11.67 -19.90
C GLY A 243 41.35 12.95 -19.18
N GLY A 244 41.36 14.07 -19.92
CA GLY A 244 41.62 15.38 -19.34
C GLY A 244 40.43 15.92 -18.52
N PRO A 245 40.66 16.92 -17.65
CA PRO A 245 39.62 17.53 -16.80
C PRO A 245 38.46 18.15 -17.61
N GLN A 246 38.67 18.43 -18.90
CA GLN A 246 37.67 18.93 -19.83
C GLN A 246 36.49 17.96 -20.03
N LEU A 247 36.73 16.64 -19.91
CA LEU A 247 35.69 15.62 -20.07
C LEU A 247 34.61 15.71 -18.98
N LEU A 248 34.98 16.17 -17.77
CA LEU A 248 34.05 16.40 -16.66
C LEU A 248 32.97 17.41 -17.04
N GLY A 249 33.39 18.60 -17.51
CA GLY A 249 32.47 19.66 -17.92
C GLY A 249 31.58 19.23 -19.07
N LEU A 250 32.13 18.46 -20.01
CA LEU A 250 31.42 17.97 -21.19
C LEU A 250 30.29 17.01 -20.84
N LEU A 251 30.60 15.99 -20.03
CA LEU A 251 29.61 14.99 -19.63
C LEU A 251 28.58 15.57 -18.65
N ALA A 252 28.99 16.46 -17.76
CA ALA A 252 28.09 17.13 -16.82
C ALA A 252 27.07 18.03 -17.55
N LEU A 253 27.55 18.94 -18.41
CA LEU A 253 26.68 19.83 -19.19
C LEU A 253 25.84 19.06 -20.21
N GLY A 254 26.45 18.09 -20.90
CA GLY A 254 25.77 17.20 -21.83
C GLY A 254 24.64 16.42 -21.14
N GLY A 255 24.88 15.88 -19.95
CA GLY A 255 23.88 15.18 -19.16
C GLY A 255 22.73 16.07 -18.67
N LEU A 256 23.03 17.30 -18.26
CA LEU A 256 22.03 18.28 -17.85
C LEU A 256 21.09 18.63 -19.02
N LEU A 257 21.67 19.02 -20.17
CA LEU A 257 20.90 19.42 -21.35
C LEU A 257 20.16 18.25 -21.98
N ALA A 258 20.76 17.06 -22.01
CA ALA A 258 20.07 15.83 -22.40
C ALA A 258 18.83 15.61 -21.51
N GLY A 259 18.97 15.76 -20.20
CA GLY A 259 17.86 15.54 -19.27
C GLY A 259 16.76 16.59 -19.35
N LEU A 260 17.05 17.83 -19.78
CA LEU A 260 16.01 18.81 -20.13
C LEU A 260 15.21 18.36 -21.36
N GLY A 261 15.88 17.72 -22.33
CA GLY A 261 15.27 17.12 -23.51
C GLY A 261 14.44 15.85 -23.24
N GLN A 262 14.48 15.29 -22.02
CA GLN A 262 13.80 14.03 -21.65
C GLN A 262 12.30 14.03 -21.97
N ARG A 263 11.63 15.18 -21.88
CA ARG A 263 10.18 15.31 -22.14
C ARG A 263 9.78 14.97 -23.59
N LEU A 264 10.70 15.15 -24.54
CA LEU A 264 10.51 14.79 -25.95
C LEU A 264 10.94 13.34 -26.25
N GLY A 265 11.23 12.55 -25.22
CA GLY A 265 11.70 11.16 -25.35
C GLY A 265 13.17 11.06 -25.78
N LYS A 266 13.54 9.89 -26.34
CA LYS A 266 14.89 9.60 -26.84
C LYS A 266 15.45 10.63 -27.85
N PRO A 267 14.68 11.15 -28.83
CA PRO A 267 15.24 12.16 -29.74
C PRO A 267 15.56 13.46 -29.00
N GLY A 268 14.76 13.85 -28.02
CA GLY A 268 15.03 15.04 -27.20
C GLY A 268 16.30 14.92 -26.36
N THR A 269 16.51 13.78 -25.71
CA THR A 269 17.73 13.54 -24.92
C THR A 269 18.98 13.51 -25.80
N ALA A 270 18.89 12.91 -26.99
CA ALA A 270 19.96 12.92 -27.98
C ALA A 270 20.33 14.35 -28.43
N VAL A 271 19.32 15.15 -28.81
CA VAL A 271 19.52 16.55 -29.23
C VAL A 271 20.09 17.39 -28.09
N GLY A 272 19.59 17.25 -26.87
CA GLY A 272 20.11 17.94 -25.70
C GLY A 272 21.57 17.60 -25.39
N PHE A 273 21.96 16.33 -25.53
CA PHE A 273 23.34 15.90 -25.35
C PHE A 273 24.27 16.50 -26.42
N LEU A 274 23.85 16.48 -27.68
CA LEU A 274 24.60 17.07 -28.81
C LEU A 274 24.74 18.60 -28.66
N LEU A 275 23.71 19.29 -28.17
CA LEU A 275 23.77 20.71 -27.83
C LEU A 275 24.81 20.99 -26.76
N GLY A 276 24.85 20.18 -25.68
CA GLY A 276 25.87 20.32 -24.64
C GLY A 276 27.28 20.08 -25.13
N LEU A 277 27.45 19.09 -26.02
CA LEU A 277 28.71 18.83 -26.71
C LEU A 277 29.14 20.04 -27.56
N PHE A 278 28.22 20.59 -28.36
CA PHE A 278 28.48 21.71 -29.25
C PHE A 278 28.90 22.97 -28.47
N ILE A 279 28.14 23.34 -27.43
CA ILE A 279 28.40 24.53 -26.61
C ILE A 279 29.78 24.48 -25.98
N LEU A 280 30.17 23.34 -25.40
CA LEU A 280 31.48 23.21 -24.75
C LEU A 280 32.62 23.09 -25.77
N SER A 281 32.37 22.45 -26.91
CA SER A 281 33.36 22.33 -27.99
C SER A 281 33.75 23.68 -28.61
N ALA A 282 32.81 24.64 -28.66
CA ALA A 282 33.07 25.99 -29.17
C ALA A 282 34.04 26.83 -28.31
N GLN A 283 34.28 26.42 -27.06
CA GLN A 283 35.17 27.09 -26.11
C GLN A 283 36.58 26.50 -26.08
N ILE A 284 36.81 25.37 -26.77
CA ILE A 284 38.07 24.61 -26.72
C ILE A 284 38.68 24.58 -28.12
N PRO A 285 39.84 25.23 -28.36
CA PRO A 285 40.46 25.27 -29.68
C PRO A 285 41.21 23.97 -29.97
N VAL A 286 40.57 22.98 -30.62
CA VAL A 286 41.26 21.80 -31.17
C VAL A 286 40.56 21.29 -32.44
N GLU A 287 41.16 21.54 -33.60
CA GLU A 287 40.65 21.13 -34.93
C GLU A 287 40.73 19.61 -35.18
N GLU A 288 41.64 18.89 -34.52
CA GLU A 288 41.79 17.43 -34.66
C GLU A 288 40.86 16.61 -33.74
N LEU A 289 40.21 17.24 -32.75
CA LEU A 289 39.43 16.54 -31.71
C LEU A 289 37.95 16.34 -32.09
N LEU A 290 37.42 17.18 -32.98
CA LEU A 290 35.99 17.19 -33.30
C LEU A 290 35.54 15.86 -33.93
N LEU A 291 36.23 15.40 -34.99
CA LEU A 291 35.87 14.18 -35.71
C LEU A 291 35.97 12.94 -34.81
N ASP A 292 36.98 12.87 -33.94
CA ASP A 292 37.16 11.77 -32.98
C ASP A 292 36.03 11.75 -31.93
N THR A 293 35.68 12.92 -31.40
CA THR A 293 34.61 13.05 -30.40
C THR A 293 33.23 12.72 -31.00
N LEU A 294 33.01 13.10 -32.27
CA LEU A 294 31.82 12.81 -33.08
C LEU A 294 31.66 11.32 -33.37
N LYS A 295 32.75 10.60 -33.69
CA LYS A 295 32.72 9.14 -33.89
C LYS A 295 32.24 8.43 -32.62
N HIS A 296 32.78 8.80 -31.46
CA HIS A 296 32.37 8.19 -30.19
C HIS A 296 30.94 8.58 -29.77
N THR A 297 30.50 9.83 -29.99
CA THR A 297 29.11 10.22 -29.68
C THR A 297 28.11 9.55 -30.61
N GLY A 298 28.42 9.42 -31.90
CA GLY A 298 27.56 8.72 -32.85
C GLY A 298 27.27 7.28 -32.43
N LEU A 299 28.32 6.53 -32.04
CA LEU A 299 28.15 5.16 -31.56
C LEU A 299 27.37 5.10 -30.23
N ALA A 300 27.64 6.03 -29.30
CA ALA A 300 26.92 6.08 -28.02
C ALA A 300 25.41 6.37 -28.22
N LEU A 301 25.07 7.28 -29.13
CA LEU A 301 23.69 7.56 -29.51
C LEU A 301 23.02 6.35 -30.16
N LEU A 302 23.72 5.67 -31.07
CA LEU A 302 23.21 4.45 -31.71
C LEU A 302 22.89 3.36 -30.68
N LEU A 303 23.79 3.11 -29.73
CA LEU A 303 23.56 2.17 -28.61
C LEU A 303 22.38 2.60 -27.73
N PHE A 304 22.25 3.89 -27.45
CA PHE A 304 21.13 4.44 -26.68
C PHE A 304 19.78 4.29 -27.41
N PHE A 305 19.74 4.49 -28.73
CA PHE A 305 18.53 4.29 -29.52
C PHE A 305 18.13 2.81 -29.59
N LEU A 306 19.09 1.90 -29.71
CA LEU A 306 18.89 0.46 -29.67
C LEU A 306 18.29 -0.04 -28.35
N LEU A 307 18.57 0.63 -27.23
CA LEU A 307 18.10 0.21 -25.91
C LEU A 307 16.56 0.33 -25.79
N PRO A 308 15.78 -0.75 -25.65
CA PRO A 308 14.32 -0.67 -25.68
C PRO A 308 13.74 0.24 -24.59
N GLY A 309 12.72 1.03 -24.94
CA GLY A 309 12.10 2.00 -24.03
C GLY A 309 11.52 1.37 -22.76
N VAL A 310 11.11 0.10 -22.82
CA VAL A 310 10.57 -0.67 -21.68
C VAL A 310 11.56 -0.75 -20.52
N TYR A 311 12.85 -0.97 -20.80
CA TYR A 311 13.89 -1.05 -19.76
C TYR A 311 14.17 0.32 -19.13
N LEU A 312 14.19 1.38 -19.93
CA LEU A 312 14.34 2.75 -19.46
C LEU A 312 13.17 3.18 -18.57
N GLN A 313 11.95 2.81 -18.97
CA GLN A 313 10.73 3.04 -18.20
C GLN A 313 10.72 2.25 -16.89
N GLY A 314 11.14 0.98 -16.90
CA GLY A 314 11.29 0.17 -15.69
C GLY A 314 12.31 0.76 -14.73
N ALA A 315 13.45 1.23 -15.24
CA ALA A 315 14.46 1.91 -14.42
C ALA A 315 13.92 3.23 -13.84
N ALA A 316 13.15 4.01 -14.61
CA ALA A 316 12.56 5.26 -14.15
C ALA A 316 11.57 5.05 -13.00
N GLN A 317 10.84 3.93 -12.96
CA GLN A 317 9.92 3.60 -11.85
C GLN A 317 10.64 3.41 -10.51
N MET A 318 11.92 3.00 -10.53
CA MET A 318 12.70 2.76 -9.32
C MET A 318 13.41 4.02 -8.82
N VAL A 319 13.46 5.09 -9.62
CA VAL A 319 14.17 6.33 -9.27
C VAL A 319 13.21 7.32 -8.61
N PRO A 320 13.51 7.78 -7.37
CA PRO A 320 12.64 8.67 -6.63
C PRO A 320 12.42 10.00 -7.36
N GLY A 321 11.18 10.47 -7.35
CA GLY A 321 10.81 11.78 -7.92
C GLY A 321 10.60 11.80 -9.44
N THR A 322 10.67 10.66 -10.14
CA THR A 322 10.31 10.61 -11.56
C THR A 322 8.80 10.66 -11.76
N THR A 323 8.37 11.22 -12.89
CA THR A 323 6.94 11.25 -13.29
C THR A 323 6.36 9.85 -13.42
N GLN A 324 7.18 8.88 -13.82
CA GLN A 324 6.76 7.50 -14.02
C GLN A 324 6.55 6.75 -12.69
N GLN A 325 7.39 7.02 -11.67
CA GLN A 325 7.18 6.50 -10.33
C GLN A 325 5.89 7.06 -9.71
N LEU A 326 5.68 8.38 -9.78
CA LEU A 326 4.47 9.02 -9.24
C LEU A 326 3.18 8.47 -9.86
N ARG A 327 3.16 8.29 -11.19
CA ARG A 327 2.03 7.65 -11.89
C ARG A 327 1.79 6.20 -11.46
N SER A 328 2.86 5.44 -11.21
CA SER A 328 2.74 4.05 -10.76
C SER A 328 2.18 3.94 -9.35
N GLN A 329 2.52 4.88 -8.46
CA GLN A 329 1.98 4.95 -7.11
C GLN A 329 0.49 5.30 -7.11
N ARG A 330 0.08 6.33 -7.85
CA ARG A 330 -1.34 6.71 -8.00
C ARG A 330 -2.21 5.55 -8.50
N ARG A 331 -1.78 4.88 -9.58
CA ARG A 331 -2.48 3.68 -10.11
C ARG A 331 -2.57 2.53 -9.11
N GLN A 332 -1.59 2.38 -8.23
CA GLN A 332 -1.62 1.32 -7.22
C GLN A 332 -2.62 1.66 -6.12
N GLU A 333 -2.66 2.93 -5.70
CA GLU A 333 -3.64 3.43 -4.72
C GLU A 333 -5.07 3.31 -5.26
N GLU A 334 -5.32 3.72 -6.50
CA GLU A 334 -6.61 3.54 -7.19
C GLU A 334 -7.05 2.07 -7.23
N ARG A 335 -6.13 1.16 -7.58
CA ARG A 335 -6.43 -0.29 -7.60
C ARG A 335 -6.75 -0.82 -6.22
N PHE A 336 -6.03 -0.37 -5.21
CA PHE A 336 -6.28 -0.77 -3.82
C PHE A 336 -7.65 -0.29 -3.35
N GLN A 337 -7.99 0.98 -3.59
CA GLN A 337 -9.29 1.55 -3.25
C GLN A 337 -10.43 0.83 -3.96
N ARG A 338 -10.32 0.58 -5.28
CA ARG A 338 -11.32 -0.21 -6.03
C ARG A 338 -11.48 -1.63 -5.49
N THR A 339 -10.37 -2.30 -5.16
CA THR A 339 -10.42 -3.66 -4.59
C THR A 339 -11.09 -3.67 -3.22
N LEU A 340 -10.79 -2.68 -2.37
CA LEU A 340 -11.43 -2.54 -1.06
C LEU A 340 -12.93 -2.26 -1.19
N ALA A 341 -13.32 -1.35 -2.09
CA ALA A 341 -14.71 -1.02 -2.32
C ALA A 341 -15.52 -2.24 -2.78
N GLN A 342 -14.98 -2.99 -3.74
CA GLN A 342 -15.61 -4.21 -4.22
C GLN A 342 -15.72 -5.27 -3.12
N LYS A 343 -14.70 -5.42 -2.26
CA LYS A 343 -14.75 -6.34 -1.12
C LYS A 343 -15.80 -5.94 -0.07
N LEU A 344 -15.97 -4.64 0.18
CA LEU A 344 -17.01 -4.13 1.07
C LEU A 344 -18.40 -4.34 0.47
N ALA A 345 -18.56 -4.17 -0.84
CA ALA A 345 -19.81 -4.47 -1.55
C ALA A 345 -20.15 -5.97 -1.50
N ASP A 346 -19.18 -6.86 -1.73
CA ASP A 346 -19.36 -8.31 -1.60
C ASP A 346 -19.88 -8.66 -0.20
N VAL A 347 -19.25 -8.10 0.84
CA VAL A 347 -19.64 -8.33 2.24
C VAL A 347 -21.02 -7.76 2.55
N SER A 348 -21.36 -6.59 2.01
CA SER A 348 -22.70 -6.00 2.12
C SER A 348 -23.77 -6.96 1.58
N CYS A 349 -23.58 -7.50 0.37
CA CYS A 349 -24.51 -8.47 -0.22
C CYS A 349 -24.63 -9.74 0.62
N MET A 350 -23.51 -10.25 1.18
CA MET A 350 -23.54 -11.43 2.04
C MET A 350 -24.40 -11.20 3.31
N PHE A 351 -24.31 -10.02 3.92
CA PHE A 351 -25.13 -9.69 5.09
C PHE A 351 -26.61 -9.51 4.74
N ALA A 352 -26.93 -8.91 3.59
CA ALA A 352 -28.31 -8.80 3.10
C ALA A 352 -28.91 -10.19 2.82
N ASP A 353 -28.18 -11.07 2.14
CA ASP A 353 -28.63 -12.45 1.88
C ASP A 353 -28.90 -13.25 3.17
N LEU A 354 -28.10 -13.02 4.21
CA LEU A 354 -28.30 -13.66 5.52
C LEU A 354 -29.53 -13.09 6.23
N SER A 355 -29.77 -11.78 6.13
CA SER A 355 -30.97 -11.11 6.65
C SER A 355 -32.24 -11.76 6.08
N ASP A 356 -32.31 -11.90 4.76
CA ASP A 356 -33.45 -12.50 4.07
C ASP A 356 -33.69 -13.96 4.48
N LYS A 357 -32.61 -14.75 4.56
CA LYS A 357 -32.71 -16.18 4.94
C LYS A 357 -33.14 -16.38 6.39
N CYS A 358 -32.82 -15.46 7.30
CA CYS A 358 -33.28 -15.52 8.69
C CYS A 358 -34.81 -15.39 8.83
N LEU A 359 -35.51 -14.86 7.83
CA LEU A 359 -36.96 -14.66 7.86
C LEU A 359 -37.75 -15.83 7.26
N ILE A 360 -37.08 -16.81 6.67
CA ILE A 360 -37.72 -17.97 6.03
C ILE A 360 -38.12 -18.99 7.11
N TRP A 361 -39.41 -19.26 7.22
CA TRP A 361 -39.96 -20.34 8.05
C TRP A 361 -40.54 -21.42 7.15
N PRO A 362 -40.26 -22.72 7.42
CA PRO A 362 -40.92 -23.79 6.69
C PRO A 362 -42.43 -23.71 6.89
N SER A 363 -43.21 -23.94 5.82
CA SER A 363 -44.66 -24.01 5.89
C SER A 363 -45.08 -25.24 6.71
N GLU A 364 -46.04 -25.08 7.62
CA GLU A 364 -46.63 -26.21 8.34
C GLU A 364 -47.49 -27.03 7.35
N GLU A 365 -47.08 -28.27 7.07
CA GLU A 365 -47.80 -29.19 6.16
C GLU A 365 -49.02 -29.85 6.83
N THR A 366 -49.10 -29.86 8.17
CA THR A 366 -50.16 -30.52 8.95
C THR A 366 -51.09 -29.55 9.64
N SER A 367 -52.40 -29.81 9.59
CA SER A 367 -53.41 -29.04 10.32
C SER A 367 -53.15 -29.06 11.83
N PRO A 368 -53.29 -27.91 12.54
CA PRO A 368 -53.12 -27.83 13.99
C PRO A 368 -54.01 -28.81 14.77
N MET A 369 -55.20 -29.08 14.24
CA MET A 369 -56.15 -30.02 14.84
C MET A 369 -55.70 -31.47 14.69
N ASP A 370 -55.05 -31.82 13.59
CA ASP A 370 -54.58 -33.18 13.36
C ASP A 370 -53.39 -33.50 14.29
N SER A 371 -52.45 -32.56 14.43
CA SER A 371 -51.35 -32.64 15.40
C SER A 371 -51.87 -32.73 16.85
N PHE A 372 -52.92 -31.97 17.19
CA PHE A 372 -53.56 -32.07 18.50
C PHE A 372 -54.18 -33.46 18.74
N LEU A 373 -54.92 -33.98 17.77
CA LEU A 373 -55.57 -35.29 17.86
C LEU A 373 -54.56 -36.43 17.96
N GLU A 374 -53.46 -36.36 17.22
CA GLU A 374 -52.39 -37.36 17.26
C GLU A 374 -51.73 -37.41 18.65
N ARG A 375 -51.30 -36.24 19.17
CA ARG A 375 -50.70 -36.11 20.51
C ARG A 375 -51.66 -36.54 21.62
N LEU A 376 -52.94 -36.17 21.52
CA LEU A 376 -53.98 -36.58 22.47
C LEU A 376 -54.23 -38.10 22.39
N GLY A 377 -54.25 -38.63 21.16
CA GLY A 377 -54.40 -40.05 20.86
C GLY A 377 -53.31 -40.87 21.53
N GLU A 378 -52.04 -40.52 21.29
CA GLU A 378 -50.88 -41.19 21.88
C GLU A 378 -50.92 -41.19 23.41
N LYS A 379 -51.26 -40.05 24.01
CA LYS A 379 -51.21 -39.84 25.45
C LYS A 379 -52.37 -40.50 26.20
N ALA A 380 -53.58 -40.49 25.63
CA ALA A 380 -54.80 -40.90 26.34
C ALA A 380 -55.57 -42.07 25.71
N CYS A 381 -55.46 -42.34 24.40
CA CYS A 381 -56.35 -43.26 23.70
C CYS A 381 -55.68 -44.51 23.11
N CYS A 382 -54.45 -44.45 22.59
CA CYS A 382 -53.82 -45.55 21.84
C CYS A 382 -53.62 -46.84 22.67
N ARG A 383 -53.54 -46.74 24.00
CA ARG A 383 -53.47 -47.89 24.92
C ARG A 383 -54.80 -48.18 25.63
N CYS A 384 -55.93 -47.71 25.08
CA CYS A 384 -57.26 -47.90 25.66
C CYS A 384 -57.93 -49.15 25.05
N PRO A 385 -58.51 -50.06 25.87
CA PRO A 385 -59.27 -51.20 25.34
C PRO A 385 -60.54 -50.79 24.57
N ALA A 386 -61.02 -49.55 24.76
CA ALA A 386 -62.18 -49.01 24.05
C ALA A 386 -61.82 -48.18 22.79
N TYR A 387 -60.55 -48.22 22.33
CA TYR A 387 -60.08 -47.39 21.21
C TYR A 387 -60.93 -47.57 19.95
N ASN A 388 -61.09 -48.80 19.45
CA ASN A 388 -61.84 -49.08 18.21
C ASN A 388 -63.29 -48.61 18.30
N ARG A 389 -63.94 -48.78 19.47
CA ARG A 389 -65.31 -48.30 19.70
C ARG A 389 -65.41 -46.77 19.66
N CYS A 390 -64.39 -46.07 20.16
CA CYS A 390 -64.39 -44.62 20.18
C CYS A 390 -63.98 -44.01 18.83
N TRP A 391 -62.90 -44.51 18.21
CA TRP A 391 -62.29 -43.85 17.05
C TRP A 391 -62.60 -44.54 15.72
N ASP A 392 -62.98 -45.83 15.67
CA ASP A 392 -63.41 -46.49 14.42
C ASP A 392 -64.94 -46.44 14.24
N GLU A 393 -65.70 -46.79 15.29
CA GLU A 393 -67.17 -46.90 15.21
C GLU A 393 -67.90 -45.56 15.42
N SER A 394 -67.35 -44.65 16.24
CA SER A 394 -68.01 -43.41 16.67
C SER A 394 -67.14 -42.15 16.50
N PHE A 395 -66.28 -42.13 15.46
CA PHE A 395 -65.31 -41.05 15.19
C PHE A 395 -65.93 -39.65 15.23
N LEU A 396 -66.92 -39.41 14.36
CA LEU A 396 -67.50 -38.07 14.17
C LEU A 396 -68.10 -37.50 15.46
N GLN A 397 -68.76 -38.34 16.24
CA GLN A 397 -69.43 -37.90 17.47
C GLN A 397 -68.42 -37.56 18.57
N ASN A 398 -67.36 -38.35 18.70
CA ASN A 398 -66.28 -38.07 19.65
C ASN A 398 -65.43 -36.86 19.24
N TYR A 399 -65.25 -36.64 17.93
CA TYR A 399 -64.60 -35.44 17.40
C TYR A 399 -65.39 -34.16 17.75
N TRP A 400 -66.71 -34.15 17.58
CA TRP A 400 -67.54 -32.99 17.97
C TRP A 400 -67.61 -32.78 19.48
N ASP A 401 -67.67 -33.86 20.26
CA ASP A 401 -67.60 -33.79 21.74
C ASP A 401 -66.26 -33.18 22.19
N LEU A 402 -65.15 -33.54 21.53
CA LEU A 402 -63.83 -32.95 21.77
C LEU A 402 -63.79 -31.47 21.43
N ILE A 403 -64.32 -31.05 20.27
CA ILE A 403 -64.42 -29.63 19.90
C ILE A 403 -65.22 -28.84 20.95
N ALA A 404 -66.35 -29.39 21.42
CA ALA A 404 -67.17 -28.75 22.44
C ALA A 404 -66.39 -28.55 23.75
N ILE A 405 -65.60 -29.55 24.16
CA ILE A 405 -64.70 -29.47 25.32
C ILE A 405 -63.63 -28.40 25.11
N LEU A 406 -62.96 -28.38 23.96
CA LEU A 406 -61.93 -27.39 23.64
C LEU A 406 -62.49 -25.96 23.66
N ALA A 407 -63.67 -25.73 23.08
CA ALA A 407 -64.33 -24.44 23.07
C ALA A 407 -64.71 -23.96 24.49
N ALA A 408 -65.07 -24.88 25.39
CA ALA A 408 -65.33 -24.56 26.79
C ALA A 408 -64.05 -24.22 27.57
N LEU A 409 -62.92 -24.86 27.24
CA LEU A 409 -61.61 -24.60 27.85
C LEU A 409 -60.94 -23.30 27.36
N GLU A 410 -61.35 -22.79 26.20
CA GLU A 410 -60.84 -21.54 25.65
C GLU A 410 -61.34 -20.30 26.41
N LYS A 411 -62.55 -20.37 26.98
CA LYS A 411 -63.18 -19.28 27.74
C LYS A 411 -63.23 -19.59 29.23
N PRO A 412 -62.44 -18.91 30.08
CA PRO A 412 -62.45 -19.15 31.53
C PRO A 412 -63.83 -18.84 32.12
N GLY A 413 -64.37 -19.76 32.92
CA GLY A 413 -65.70 -19.64 33.56
C GLY A 413 -66.86 -20.31 32.80
N THR A 414 -66.61 -20.90 31.63
CA THR A 414 -67.63 -21.65 30.88
C THR A 414 -67.89 -23.01 31.53
N LYS A 415 -69.16 -23.40 31.72
CA LYS A 415 -69.50 -24.74 32.21
C LYS A 415 -69.13 -25.78 31.15
N MET A 416 -68.51 -26.87 31.58
CA MET A 416 -68.20 -28.00 30.69
C MET A 416 -69.49 -28.53 30.03
N PRO A 417 -69.50 -28.70 28.70
CA PRO A 417 -70.67 -29.20 28.00
C PRO A 417 -70.94 -30.65 28.40
N LYS A 418 -72.23 -31.01 28.46
CA LYS A 418 -72.63 -32.42 28.58
C LYS A 418 -72.31 -33.11 27.26
N THR A 419 -71.36 -34.03 27.30
CA THR A 419 -70.87 -34.79 26.14
C THR A 419 -71.19 -36.26 26.31
N ASN A 420 -71.23 -37.03 25.21
CA ASN A 420 -71.48 -38.48 25.29
C ASN A 420 -70.27 -39.23 25.88
N LEU A 421 -69.12 -38.56 25.98
CA LEU A 421 -67.92 -39.01 26.70
C LEU A 421 -68.19 -39.27 28.19
N GLU A 422 -69.17 -38.62 28.82
CA GLU A 422 -69.46 -38.75 30.26
C GLU A 422 -69.88 -40.17 30.66
N GLY A 423 -70.53 -40.92 29.76
CA GLY A 423 -70.99 -42.29 29.99
C GLY A 423 -70.25 -43.37 29.19
N ARG A 424 -69.40 -42.98 28.21
CA ARG A 424 -68.70 -43.92 27.31
C ARG A 424 -67.19 -44.03 27.58
N CYS A 425 -66.54 -42.99 28.11
CA CYS A 425 -65.10 -43.02 28.36
C CYS A 425 -64.77 -43.70 29.70
N ILE A 426 -64.08 -44.84 29.63
CA ILE A 426 -63.66 -45.62 30.82
C ILE A 426 -62.59 -44.87 31.63
N ARG A 427 -61.81 -43.98 31.00
CA ARG A 427 -60.70 -43.21 31.61
C ARG A 427 -60.94 -41.70 31.56
N ARG A 428 -62.13 -41.25 31.98
CA ARG A 428 -62.56 -39.85 31.85
C ARG A 428 -61.62 -38.83 32.51
N GLY A 429 -61.19 -39.07 33.75
CA GLY A 429 -60.29 -38.16 34.48
C GLY A 429 -58.96 -37.97 33.75
N ALA A 430 -58.28 -39.07 33.47
CA ALA A 430 -57.01 -39.07 32.74
C ALA A 430 -57.13 -38.49 31.31
N PHE A 431 -58.28 -38.65 30.64
CA PHE A 431 -58.52 -38.05 29.32
C PHE A 431 -58.63 -36.52 29.40
N LEU A 432 -59.37 -35.99 30.38
CA LEU A 432 -59.50 -34.54 30.58
C LEU A 432 -58.18 -33.90 31.04
N GLU A 433 -57.41 -34.58 31.89
CA GLU A 433 -56.05 -34.16 32.27
C GLU A 433 -55.12 -34.13 31.06
N ALA A 434 -55.16 -35.17 30.22
CA ALA A 434 -54.36 -35.23 28.99
C ALA A 434 -54.71 -34.10 28.01
N ILE A 435 -55.99 -33.72 27.87
CA ILE A 435 -56.39 -32.56 27.07
C ILE A 435 -55.72 -31.29 27.60
N GLY A 436 -55.77 -31.07 28.92
CA GLY A 436 -55.14 -29.91 29.56
C GLY A 436 -53.64 -29.85 29.31
N GLU A 437 -52.93 -30.95 29.56
CA GLU A 437 -51.48 -31.02 29.35
C GLU A 437 -51.08 -30.85 27.88
N VAL A 438 -51.81 -31.45 26.93
CA VAL A 438 -51.53 -31.29 25.49
C VAL A 438 -51.79 -29.85 25.05
N LEU A 439 -52.87 -29.22 25.52
CA LEU A 439 -53.16 -27.81 25.25
C LEU A 439 -52.08 -26.88 25.82
N GLU A 440 -51.64 -27.10 27.06
CA GLU A 440 -50.55 -26.31 27.65
C GLU A 440 -49.25 -26.46 26.86
N THR A 441 -48.93 -27.69 26.43
CA THR A 441 -47.73 -27.96 25.63
C THR A 441 -47.78 -27.20 24.30
N ILE A 442 -48.91 -27.23 23.59
CA ILE A 442 -49.08 -26.51 22.31
C ILE A 442 -49.03 -25.00 22.50
N ARG A 443 -49.65 -24.47 23.56
CA ARG A 443 -49.58 -23.03 23.88
C ARG A 443 -48.16 -22.59 24.19
N LEU A 444 -47.40 -23.40 24.93
CA LEU A 444 -46.00 -23.13 25.26
C LEU A 444 -45.13 -23.16 23.99
N GLU A 445 -45.31 -24.16 23.12
CA GLU A 445 -44.63 -24.25 21.82
C GLU A 445 -44.91 -23.02 20.97
N GLU A 446 -46.18 -22.60 20.85
CA GLU A 446 -46.55 -21.43 20.06
C GLU A 446 -45.98 -20.13 20.67
N HIS A 447 -45.96 -20.00 22.00
CA HIS A 447 -45.32 -18.87 22.68
C HIS A 447 -43.81 -18.79 22.37
N TRP A 448 -43.08 -19.90 22.49
CA TRP A 448 -41.66 -19.94 22.15
C TRP A 448 -41.40 -19.73 20.67
N ARG A 449 -42.28 -20.24 19.81
CA ARG A 449 -42.22 -20.01 18.37
C ARG A 449 -42.40 -18.53 18.03
N GLN A 450 -43.33 -17.83 18.68
CA GLN A 450 -43.49 -16.38 18.55
C GLN A 450 -42.24 -15.63 19.03
N ARG A 451 -41.70 -15.98 20.20
CA ARG A 451 -40.45 -15.39 20.72
C ARG A 451 -39.26 -15.60 19.78
N LEU A 452 -39.15 -16.78 19.17
CA LEU A 452 -38.09 -17.08 18.22
C LEU A 452 -38.27 -16.27 16.91
N LYS A 453 -39.50 -16.16 16.40
CA LYS A 453 -39.84 -15.28 15.26
C LYS A 453 -39.49 -13.82 15.53
N GLU A 454 -39.80 -13.32 16.73
CA GLU A 454 -39.45 -11.95 17.15
C GLU A 454 -37.93 -11.75 17.24
N GLY A 455 -37.20 -12.69 17.86
CA GLY A 455 -35.74 -12.63 17.95
C GLY A 455 -35.06 -12.68 16.59
N GLN A 456 -35.53 -13.53 15.67
CA GLN A 456 -35.01 -13.61 14.31
C GLN A 456 -35.28 -12.34 13.50
N ARG A 457 -36.47 -11.72 13.64
CA ARG A 457 -36.75 -10.42 13.00
C ARG A 457 -35.79 -9.33 13.48
N LEU A 458 -35.46 -9.33 14.76
CA LEU A 458 -34.49 -8.38 15.32
C LEU A 458 -33.07 -8.62 14.76
N ILE A 459 -32.63 -9.88 14.69
CA ILE A 459 -31.31 -10.22 14.10
C ILE A 459 -31.27 -9.89 12.60
N ALA A 460 -32.33 -10.19 11.85
CA ALA A 460 -32.42 -9.83 10.43
C ALA A 460 -32.29 -8.31 10.25
N GLY A 461 -33.02 -7.51 11.03
CA GLY A 461 -32.90 -6.05 11.02
C GLY A 461 -31.48 -5.54 11.34
N GLN A 462 -30.75 -6.21 12.24
CA GLN A 462 -29.35 -5.88 12.53
C GLN A 462 -28.41 -6.21 11.36
N LEU A 463 -28.59 -7.36 10.71
CA LEU A 463 -27.79 -7.78 9.55
C LEU A 463 -28.04 -6.86 8.34
N GLU A 464 -29.31 -6.51 8.09
CA GLU A 464 -29.71 -5.51 7.10
C GLU A 464 -28.99 -4.17 7.33
N GLY A 465 -28.95 -3.73 8.59
CA GLY A 465 -28.27 -2.50 8.96
C GLY A 465 -26.76 -2.54 8.67
N VAL A 466 -26.08 -3.64 9.00
CA VAL A 466 -24.66 -3.83 8.68
C VAL A 466 -24.43 -3.86 7.16
N ALA A 467 -25.32 -4.53 6.41
CA ALA A 467 -25.26 -4.55 4.95
C ALA A 467 -25.34 -3.13 4.36
N GLU A 468 -26.27 -2.31 4.83
CA GLU A 468 -26.46 -0.92 4.39
C GLU A 468 -25.21 -0.07 4.68
N ILE A 469 -24.55 -0.24 5.84
CA ILE A 469 -23.30 0.47 6.18
C ILE A 469 -22.18 0.09 5.20
N MET A 470 -21.96 -1.22 5.02
CA MET A 470 -20.87 -1.71 4.16
C MET A 470 -21.07 -1.29 2.70
N GLY A 471 -22.32 -1.32 2.21
CA GLY A 471 -22.68 -0.88 0.86
C GLY A 471 -22.50 0.62 0.68
N SER A 472 -22.89 1.43 1.67
CA SER A 472 -22.65 2.88 1.67
C SER A 472 -21.16 3.21 1.60
N LEU A 473 -20.34 2.56 2.45
CA LEU A 473 -18.89 2.75 2.47
C LEU A 473 -18.23 2.35 1.14
N ALA A 474 -18.66 1.21 0.56
CA ALA A 474 -18.21 0.77 -0.76
C ALA A 474 -18.52 1.82 -1.85
N SER A 475 -19.75 2.34 -1.88
CA SER A 475 -20.17 3.35 -2.86
C SER A 475 -19.38 4.66 -2.72
N GLN A 476 -19.08 5.09 -1.49
CA GLN A 476 -18.29 6.29 -1.23
C GLN A 476 -16.86 6.15 -1.77
N LEU A 477 -16.26 4.95 -1.66
CA LEU A 477 -14.92 4.67 -2.18
C LEU A 477 -14.88 4.59 -3.71
N GLU A 478 -15.87 4.00 -4.38
CA GLU A 478 -15.94 3.94 -5.86
C GLU A 478 -16.16 5.32 -6.48
N ILE A 479 -17.12 6.08 -5.93
CA ILE A 479 -17.50 7.40 -6.45
C ILE A 479 -16.37 8.43 -6.32
N GLN A 480 -15.45 8.25 -5.37
CA GLN A 480 -14.28 9.12 -5.20
C GLN A 480 -13.25 8.96 -6.32
N VAL A 481 -13.14 7.78 -6.96
CA VAL A 481 -12.04 7.50 -7.91
C VAL A 481 -12.33 8.08 -9.30
N ASP A 482 -13.55 7.91 -9.84
CA ASP A 482 -13.81 8.20 -11.26
C ASP A 482 -14.09 9.68 -11.57
N TYR A 483 -14.83 10.39 -10.71
CA TYR A 483 -15.21 11.80 -10.96
C TYR A 483 -14.09 12.80 -10.59
N ALA A 484 -13.26 12.45 -9.60
CA ALA A 484 -12.12 13.29 -9.20
C ALA A 484 -11.09 13.40 -10.32
N GLU A 485 -10.83 12.31 -11.05
CA GLU A 485 -9.78 12.28 -12.08
C GLU A 485 -10.09 13.21 -13.27
N GLU A 486 -11.33 13.20 -13.78
CA GLU A 486 -11.73 14.09 -14.87
C GLU A 486 -11.69 15.57 -14.46
N ALA A 487 -12.19 15.87 -13.25
CA ALA A 487 -12.17 17.21 -12.70
C ALA A 487 -10.74 17.71 -12.44
N GLU A 488 -9.84 16.86 -11.93
CA GLU A 488 -8.43 17.17 -11.71
C GLU A 488 -7.71 17.47 -13.01
N ILE A 489 -7.86 16.61 -14.02
CA ILE A 489 -7.21 16.77 -15.33
C ILE A 489 -7.69 18.06 -16.00
N GLY A 490 -9.02 18.28 -16.04
CA GLY A 490 -9.61 19.48 -16.63
C GLY A 490 -9.16 20.76 -15.93
N LEU A 491 -9.15 20.75 -14.59
CA LEU A 491 -8.72 21.90 -13.80
C LEU A 491 -7.21 22.18 -13.95
N ALA A 492 -6.37 21.14 -13.95
CA ALA A 492 -4.94 21.28 -14.17
C ALA A 492 -4.63 21.88 -15.55
N GLN A 493 -5.31 21.43 -16.61
CA GLN A 493 -5.19 22.00 -17.95
C GLN A 493 -5.61 23.47 -18.00
N ARG A 494 -6.74 23.82 -17.34
CA ARG A 494 -7.25 25.20 -17.28
C ARG A 494 -6.30 26.14 -16.55
N LEU A 495 -5.74 25.70 -15.41
CA LEU A 495 -4.76 26.44 -14.63
C LEU A 495 -3.45 26.63 -15.39
N ALA A 496 -2.98 25.59 -16.10
CA ALA A 496 -1.80 25.68 -16.97
C ALA A 496 -2.01 26.69 -18.11
N GLY A 497 -3.17 26.64 -18.79
CA GLY A 497 -3.56 27.62 -19.81
C GLY A 497 -3.62 29.06 -19.30
N ALA A 498 -4.01 29.25 -18.03
CA ALA A 498 -4.01 30.55 -17.36
C ALA A 498 -2.63 31.02 -16.85
N ARG A 499 -1.56 30.26 -17.13
CA ARG A 499 -0.17 30.48 -16.69
C ARG A 499 0.00 30.41 -15.17
N VAL A 500 -0.77 29.55 -14.49
CA VAL A 500 -0.58 29.21 -13.08
C VAL A 500 0.31 27.97 -13.00
N ASN A 501 1.52 28.12 -12.49
CA ASN A 501 2.46 27.01 -12.31
C ASN A 501 2.12 26.22 -11.05
N CYS A 502 1.20 25.27 -11.19
CA CYS A 502 0.85 24.29 -10.16
C CYS A 502 1.87 23.16 -10.15
N SER A 503 2.36 22.79 -8.97
CA SER A 503 3.11 21.55 -8.76
C SER A 503 2.17 20.37 -8.60
N ASP A 504 1.00 20.60 -7.99
CA ASP A 504 -0.04 19.58 -7.82
C ASP A 504 -1.43 20.24 -7.78
N VAL A 505 -2.42 19.51 -8.26
CA VAL A 505 -3.84 19.89 -8.22
C VAL A 505 -4.60 18.62 -7.83
N MET A 506 -5.31 18.70 -6.71
CA MET A 506 -6.08 17.60 -6.17
C MET A 506 -7.53 18.05 -5.99
N VAL A 507 -8.47 17.20 -6.38
CA VAL A 507 -9.91 17.43 -6.22
C VAL A 507 -10.46 16.28 -5.40
N ARG A 508 -10.95 16.58 -4.19
CA ARG A 508 -11.54 15.58 -3.30
C ARG A 508 -13.04 15.77 -3.26
N ARG A 509 -13.81 14.71 -3.05
CA ARG A 509 -15.26 14.82 -2.85
C ARG A 509 -15.56 14.91 -1.35
N LEU A 510 -16.30 15.94 -0.94
CA LEU A 510 -16.69 16.19 0.46
C LEU A 510 -18.04 15.56 0.85
N GLY A 511 -18.82 15.07 -0.11
CA GLY A 511 -20.20 14.57 0.06
C GLY A 511 -21.23 15.40 -0.72
N ASP A 512 -22.40 14.84 -1.03
CA ASP A 512 -23.48 15.48 -1.84
C ASP A 512 -23.05 16.05 -3.21
N GLY A 513 -21.93 15.58 -3.76
CA GLY A 513 -21.36 16.11 -5.01
C GLY A 513 -20.61 17.44 -4.85
N LEU A 514 -20.37 17.90 -3.61
CA LEU A 514 -19.44 18.99 -3.35
C LEU A 514 -18.00 18.51 -3.51
N LEU A 515 -17.17 19.37 -4.09
CA LEU A 515 -15.75 19.12 -4.29
C LEU A 515 -14.93 20.05 -3.40
N GLU A 516 -13.88 19.54 -2.81
CA GLU A 516 -12.75 20.29 -2.26
C GLU A 516 -11.68 20.35 -3.33
N VAL A 517 -11.07 21.51 -3.51
CA VAL A 517 -9.96 21.67 -4.45
C VAL A 517 -8.73 22.13 -3.69
N VAL A 518 -7.69 21.30 -3.70
CA VAL A 518 -6.39 21.62 -3.10
C VAL A 518 -5.38 21.88 -4.22
N ILE A 519 -4.78 23.06 -4.21
CA ILE A 519 -3.81 23.47 -5.22
C ILE A 519 -2.49 23.80 -4.55
N GLN A 520 -1.43 23.10 -4.98
CA GLN A 520 -0.06 23.45 -4.64
C GLN A 520 0.59 24.12 -5.84
N LYS A 521 1.16 25.30 -5.63
CA LYS A 521 1.76 26.08 -6.71
C LYS A 521 2.97 26.87 -6.24
N SER A 522 3.75 27.34 -7.20
CA SER A 522 4.83 28.29 -6.93
C SER A 522 4.33 29.57 -6.22
N PRO A 523 5.18 30.23 -5.41
CA PRO A 523 4.81 31.45 -4.68
C PRO A 523 4.32 32.53 -5.63
N CYS A 524 3.21 33.19 -5.29
CA CYS A 524 2.62 34.24 -6.14
C CYS A 524 3.45 35.54 -6.18
N ARG A 525 4.50 35.65 -5.37
CA ARG A 525 5.41 36.82 -5.25
C ARG A 525 4.66 38.16 -5.11
N GLY A 526 3.48 38.14 -4.50
CA GLY A 526 2.68 39.36 -4.30
C GLY A 526 1.95 39.88 -5.54
N ARG A 527 1.75 39.08 -6.60
CA ARG A 527 0.72 39.41 -7.60
C ARG A 527 -0.64 39.46 -6.89
N GLU A 528 -1.07 40.67 -6.57
CA GLU A 528 -2.30 40.94 -5.84
C GLU A 528 -3.46 40.23 -6.55
N SER A 529 -4.32 39.55 -5.79
CA SER A 529 -5.49 38.77 -6.24
C SER A 529 -5.27 37.40 -6.91
N LEU A 530 -4.05 36.92 -7.19
CA LEU A 530 -3.90 35.60 -7.86
C LEU A 530 -4.49 34.45 -7.03
N CYS A 531 -4.07 34.32 -5.77
CA CYS A 531 -4.53 33.25 -4.88
C CYS A 531 -5.97 33.46 -4.39
N GLY A 532 -6.37 34.73 -4.19
CA GLY A 532 -7.62 35.08 -3.53
C GLY A 532 -8.81 35.36 -4.45
N ALA A 533 -8.59 35.62 -5.74
CA ALA A 533 -9.67 35.90 -6.71
C ALA A 533 -9.50 35.07 -7.98
N ARG A 534 -8.35 35.20 -8.67
CA ARG A 534 -8.19 34.61 -10.01
C ARG A 534 -8.22 33.08 -10.02
N ILE A 535 -7.59 32.42 -9.05
CA ILE A 535 -7.64 30.96 -8.92
C ILE A 535 -9.06 30.50 -8.53
N PRO A 536 -9.71 31.05 -7.49
CA PRO A 536 -11.13 30.78 -7.22
C PRO A 536 -12.05 30.96 -8.44
N ASP A 537 -11.86 32.00 -9.24
CA ASP A 537 -12.64 32.25 -10.47
C ASP A 537 -12.43 31.17 -11.53
N LEU A 538 -11.18 30.72 -11.73
CA LEU A 538 -10.86 29.65 -12.68
C LEU A 538 -11.49 28.33 -12.27
N VAL A 539 -11.43 28.03 -10.97
CA VAL A 539 -12.04 26.83 -10.38
C VAL A 539 -13.56 26.90 -10.50
N THR A 540 -14.14 28.07 -10.22
CA THR A 540 -15.58 28.34 -10.34
C THR A 540 -16.08 28.12 -11.77
N ARG A 541 -15.35 28.62 -12.77
CA ARG A 541 -15.72 28.44 -14.19
C ARG A 541 -15.61 26.99 -14.66
N GLN A 542 -14.65 26.23 -14.14
CA GLN A 542 -14.44 24.84 -14.53
C GLN A 542 -15.47 23.91 -13.89
N LEU A 543 -15.79 24.13 -12.62
CA LEU A 543 -16.66 23.25 -11.83
C LEU A 543 -18.13 23.71 -11.80
N GLY A 544 -18.45 24.86 -12.41
CA GLY A 544 -19.82 25.35 -12.56
C GLY A 544 -20.50 25.81 -11.26
N ARG A 545 -19.75 25.95 -10.16
CA ARG A 545 -20.23 26.45 -8.86
C ARG A 545 -19.24 27.45 -8.29
N THR A 546 -19.69 28.41 -7.48
CA THR A 546 -18.81 29.41 -6.87
C THR A 546 -17.90 28.80 -5.81
N TYR A 547 -16.58 28.94 -5.97
CA TYR A 547 -15.57 28.49 -4.99
C TYR A 547 -14.92 29.68 -4.30
N VAL A 548 -14.61 29.52 -3.02
CA VAL A 548 -13.90 30.49 -2.17
C VAL A 548 -12.68 29.87 -1.53
N LEU A 549 -11.65 30.67 -1.30
CA LEU A 549 -10.43 30.23 -0.64
C LEU A 549 -10.66 30.13 0.88
N LYS A 550 -10.68 28.92 1.43
CA LYS A 550 -10.65 28.69 2.88
C LYS A 550 -9.19 28.53 3.28
N ARG A 551 -8.58 29.58 3.83
CA ARG A 551 -7.17 29.55 4.21
C ARG A 551 -6.96 28.58 5.37
N GLN A 552 -6.29 27.47 5.10
CA GLN A 552 -5.61 26.67 6.11
C GLN A 552 -4.11 26.86 5.91
N GLY A 553 -3.47 27.64 6.78
CA GLY A 553 -2.02 27.82 6.81
C GLY A 553 -1.50 29.22 6.42
N PRO A 554 -0.28 29.56 6.88
CA PRO A 554 0.34 30.85 6.62
C PRO A 554 0.86 30.96 5.18
N CYS A 555 0.62 32.12 4.54
CA CYS A 555 1.08 32.37 3.19
C CYS A 555 2.62 32.32 3.13
N PRO A 556 3.23 31.75 2.06
CA PRO A 556 4.68 31.79 1.85
C PRO A 556 5.32 33.19 1.94
N ARG A 557 4.53 34.24 1.67
CA ARG A 557 4.95 35.64 1.83
C ARG A 557 5.17 36.03 3.30
N GLN A 558 4.55 35.32 4.24
CA GLN A 558 4.64 35.53 5.68
C GLN A 558 5.61 34.54 6.35
N THR A 559 5.72 33.31 5.84
CA THR A 559 6.52 32.23 6.47
C THR A 559 7.78 31.82 5.72
N GLY A 560 8.02 32.32 4.50
CA GLY A 560 9.21 31.99 3.73
C GLY A 560 9.22 30.57 3.12
N THR A 561 8.08 29.88 3.10
CA THR A 561 7.96 28.54 2.49
C THR A 561 8.07 28.61 0.95
N SER A 562 8.41 27.48 0.32
CA SER A 562 8.70 27.42 -1.13
C SER A 562 7.47 27.24 -2.03
N LEU A 563 6.29 26.93 -1.47
CA LEU A 563 5.06 26.63 -2.22
C LEU A 563 3.83 27.24 -1.54
N CYS A 564 2.90 27.76 -2.33
CA CYS A 564 1.56 28.13 -1.85
C CYS A 564 0.66 26.90 -1.90
N GLU A 565 0.08 26.56 -0.76
CA GLU A 565 -1.02 25.62 -0.64
C GLU A 565 -2.33 26.40 -0.51
N LEU A 566 -3.31 26.05 -1.36
CA LEU A 566 -4.61 26.72 -1.42
C LEU A 566 -5.71 25.67 -1.33
N THR A 567 -6.57 25.78 -0.33
CA THR A 567 -7.77 24.95 -0.19
C THR A 567 -8.99 25.78 -0.58
N LEU A 568 -9.72 25.33 -1.59
CA LEU A 568 -10.90 25.98 -2.13
C LEU A 568 -12.11 25.10 -1.86
N LEU A 569 -13.17 25.73 -1.38
CA LEU A 569 -14.43 25.08 -1.07
C LEU A 569 -15.57 25.81 -1.76
N PRO A 570 -16.70 25.12 -2.03
CA PRO A 570 -17.90 25.77 -2.52
C PRO A 570 -18.31 26.88 -1.54
N ARG A 571 -18.74 28.02 -2.08
CA ARG A 571 -19.22 29.13 -1.27
C ARG A 571 -20.50 28.69 -0.55
N GLU A 572 -20.52 28.85 0.77
CA GLU A 572 -21.73 28.69 1.58
C GLU A 572 -22.73 29.80 1.22
N GLU A 573 -23.96 29.43 0.87
CA GLU A 573 -25.03 30.37 0.55
C GLU A 573 -25.68 30.97 1.81
N TYR A 574 -25.61 30.24 2.91
CA TYR A 574 -26.24 30.59 4.19
C TYR A 574 -25.27 30.36 5.34
N SER A 575 -25.32 31.24 6.34
CA SER A 575 -24.65 31.08 7.63
C SER A 575 -25.68 30.76 8.71
N LEU A 576 -25.52 29.68 9.44
CA LEU A 576 -26.44 29.27 10.50
C LEU A 576 -25.93 29.71 11.88
N GLY A 577 -26.73 30.50 12.60
CA GLY A 577 -26.52 30.80 14.02
C GLY A 577 -27.55 30.05 14.86
N VAL A 578 -27.09 29.27 15.84
CA VAL A 578 -27.96 28.47 16.73
C VAL A 578 -27.84 28.97 18.16
N GLN A 579 -28.97 29.19 18.83
CA GLN A 579 -29.05 29.48 20.26
C GLN A 579 -30.00 28.50 20.91
N VAL A 580 -29.67 28.04 22.12
CA VAL A 580 -30.44 27.02 22.83
C VAL A 580 -30.78 27.51 24.23
N LEU A 581 -32.06 27.35 24.59
CA LEU A 581 -32.58 27.61 25.93
C LEU A 581 -33.15 26.30 26.49
N THR A 582 -32.84 26.00 27.75
CA THR A 582 -33.31 24.78 28.43
C THR A 582 -34.08 25.14 29.68
N VAL A 583 -35.28 24.59 29.84
CA VAL A 583 -36.15 24.82 31.00
C VAL A 583 -36.62 23.48 31.53
N ALA A 584 -36.41 23.24 32.82
CA ALA A 584 -36.85 22.02 33.48
C ALA A 584 -38.29 22.16 34.02
N LYS A 585 -39.04 21.05 34.01
CA LYS A 585 -40.41 20.99 34.50
C LYS A 585 -40.48 21.23 36.02
N ASP A 586 -41.48 22.01 36.47
CA ASP A 586 -41.84 22.23 37.88
C ASP A 586 -40.68 22.69 38.79
N GLY A 587 -39.79 23.55 38.27
CA GLY A 587 -38.66 24.09 39.05
C GLY A 587 -37.57 23.07 39.41
N LYS A 588 -37.58 21.89 38.77
CA LYS A 588 -36.50 20.90 38.90
C LYS A 588 -35.18 21.46 38.35
N THR A 589 -34.06 20.88 38.77
CA THR A 589 -32.71 21.30 38.33
C THR A 589 -32.28 20.69 37.00
N VAL A 590 -32.93 19.59 36.58
CA VAL A 590 -32.55 18.82 35.38
C VAL A 590 -33.76 18.67 34.47
N SER A 591 -33.60 19.07 33.20
CA SER A 591 -34.60 18.83 32.15
C SER A 591 -34.48 17.42 31.60
N GLY A 592 -35.62 16.80 31.25
CA GLY A 592 -35.65 15.54 30.50
C GLY A 592 -35.28 15.72 29.02
N ASP A 593 -35.29 16.96 28.51
CA ASP A 593 -35.01 17.25 27.11
C ASP A 593 -33.51 17.47 26.87
N HIS A 594 -33.00 16.95 25.77
CA HIS A 594 -31.63 17.18 25.34
C HIS A 594 -31.54 17.55 23.86
N HIS A 595 -30.47 18.25 23.48
CA HIS A 595 -30.24 18.73 22.12
C HIS A 595 -28.82 18.45 21.65
N GLY A 596 -28.61 18.41 20.34
CA GLY A 596 -27.31 18.25 19.72
C GLY A 596 -27.21 19.00 18.40
N GLN A 597 -25.98 19.29 17.97
CA GLN A 597 -25.70 19.92 16.70
C GLN A 597 -24.50 19.23 16.05
N VAL A 598 -24.61 18.89 14.77
CA VAL A 598 -23.53 18.26 13.99
C VAL A 598 -23.39 18.93 12.64
N GLU A 599 -22.16 19.27 12.25
CA GLU A 599 -21.85 19.61 10.87
C GLU A 599 -21.69 18.33 10.05
N LEU A 600 -22.50 18.20 9.02
CA LEU A 600 -22.50 17.06 8.10
C LEU A 600 -21.66 17.38 6.85
N ALA A 601 -21.29 16.31 6.15
CA ALA A 601 -20.82 16.40 4.78
C ALA A 601 -21.76 17.24 3.90
N GLY A 602 -21.20 17.94 2.92
CA GLY A 602 -22.01 18.77 2.02
C GLY A 602 -22.36 20.17 2.55
N GLY A 603 -21.76 20.63 3.66
CA GLY A 603 -22.07 21.94 4.26
C GLY A 603 -23.46 22.00 4.91
N LYS A 604 -24.01 20.84 5.28
CA LYS A 604 -25.28 20.73 6.00
C LYS A 604 -25.02 20.76 7.50
N THR A 605 -25.99 21.19 8.28
CA THR A 605 -25.96 21.13 9.75
C THR A 605 -27.19 20.41 10.24
N ALA A 606 -27.02 19.35 11.03
CA ALA A 606 -28.08 18.69 11.74
C ALA A 606 -28.29 19.35 13.11
N ILE A 607 -29.55 19.65 13.44
CA ILE A 607 -29.98 20.05 14.77
C ILE A 607 -30.87 18.93 15.28
N ILE A 608 -30.57 18.43 16.48
CA ILE A 608 -31.22 17.26 17.07
C ILE A 608 -31.87 17.71 18.37
N LEU A 609 -33.10 17.27 18.62
CA LEU A 609 -33.82 17.47 19.89
C LEU A 609 -34.47 16.14 20.28
N SER A 610 -34.31 15.74 21.53
CA SER A 610 -34.90 14.54 22.11
C SER A 610 -35.65 14.91 23.39
N ASP A 611 -36.94 14.61 23.42
CA ASP A 611 -37.78 14.68 24.62
C ASP A 611 -37.70 13.33 25.35
N GLY A 612 -37.18 13.34 26.58
CA GLY A 612 -37.08 12.15 27.41
C GLY A 612 -38.40 11.89 28.13
N MET A 613 -38.95 10.67 28.04
CA MET A 613 -40.20 10.32 28.70
C MET A 613 -40.09 10.42 30.23
N GLY A 614 -40.61 11.50 30.82
CA GLY A 614 -40.69 11.69 32.27
C GLY A 614 -40.09 13.02 32.74
N ALA A 615 -39.60 13.07 33.99
CA ALA A 615 -38.99 14.28 34.54
C ALA A 615 -37.92 13.96 35.58
N GLY A 616 -36.71 14.49 35.39
CA GLY A 616 -35.56 14.32 36.28
C GLY A 616 -34.39 13.61 35.59
N SER A 617 -33.43 13.13 36.38
CA SER A 617 -32.15 12.59 35.89
C SER A 617 -32.30 11.34 35.01
N ALA A 618 -33.30 10.49 35.24
CA ALA A 618 -33.51 9.28 34.44
C ALA A 618 -33.93 9.61 33.00
N ALA A 619 -34.93 10.48 32.83
CA ALA A 619 -35.36 10.96 31.51
C ALA A 619 -34.24 11.72 30.78
N ALA A 620 -33.44 12.49 31.54
CA ALA A 620 -32.28 13.18 30.99
C ALA A 620 -31.18 12.21 30.50
N LEU A 621 -30.96 11.08 31.19
CA LEU A 621 -29.97 10.10 30.78
C LEU A 621 -30.36 9.45 29.44
N GLU A 622 -31.64 9.11 29.27
CA GLU A 622 -32.17 8.54 28.03
C GLU A 622 -32.02 9.52 26.85
N SER A 623 -32.47 10.77 27.02
CA SER A 623 -32.37 11.78 25.96
C SER A 623 -30.93 12.16 25.63
N VAL A 624 -30.05 12.30 26.63
CA VAL A 624 -28.60 12.55 26.42
C VAL A 624 -27.96 11.40 25.65
N THR A 625 -28.26 10.15 26.01
CA THR A 625 -27.68 8.97 25.36
C THR A 625 -28.15 8.88 23.90
N THR A 626 -29.43 9.10 23.65
CA THR A 626 -30.05 9.13 22.31
C THR A 626 -29.36 10.14 21.40
N VAL A 627 -29.29 11.39 21.86
CA VAL A 627 -28.70 12.49 21.10
C VAL A 627 -27.21 12.26 20.90
N SER A 628 -26.47 11.81 21.91
CA SER A 628 -25.03 11.57 21.82
C SER A 628 -24.70 10.47 20.82
N LEU A 629 -25.49 9.39 20.82
CA LEU A 629 -25.32 8.28 19.87
C LEU A 629 -25.59 8.75 18.44
N LEU A 630 -26.72 9.41 18.20
CA LEU A 630 -27.08 9.93 16.88
C LEU A 630 -26.03 10.93 16.37
N THR A 631 -25.57 11.83 17.24
CA THR A 631 -24.51 12.83 16.95
C THR A 631 -23.24 12.13 16.49
N ARG A 632 -22.74 11.15 17.24
CA ARG A 632 -21.50 10.41 16.89
C ARG A 632 -21.62 9.65 15.57
N MET A 633 -22.78 9.08 15.29
CA MET A 633 -23.01 8.37 14.02
C MET A 633 -23.01 9.35 12.84
N LEU A 634 -23.66 10.49 12.99
CA LEU A 634 -23.67 11.53 11.97
C LEU A 634 -22.26 12.12 11.73
N GLU A 635 -21.49 12.37 12.80
CA GLU A 635 -20.09 12.82 12.72
C GLU A 635 -19.18 11.78 12.04
N ALA A 636 -19.45 10.49 12.26
CA ALA A 636 -18.74 9.40 11.59
C ALA A 636 -19.13 9.23 10.11
N GLY A 637 -20.06 10.03 9.60
CA GLY A 637 -20.44 10.07 8.18
C GLY A 637 -21.51 9.04 7.78
N PHE A 638 -22.23 8.46 8.73
CA PHE A 638 -23.37 7.58 8.43
C PHE A 638 -24.54 8.38 7.82
N ASP A 639 -25.31 7.76 6.93
CA ASP A 639 -26.51 8.38 6.39
C ASP A 639 -27.52 8.69 7.51
N HIS A 640 -28.15 9.86 7.44
CA HIS A 640 -29.12 10.33 8.44
C HIS A 640 -30.32 9.41 8.63
N ARG A 641 -30.88 8.79 7.58
CA ARG A 641 -32.01 7.86 7.71
C ARG A 641 -31.58 6.57 8.37
N TYR A 642 -30.35 6.14 8.09
CA TYR A 642 -29.75 4.97 8.71
C TYR A 642 -29.48 5.21 10.20
N ALA A 643 -28.82 6.31 10.55
CA ALA A 643 -28.49 6.66 11.93
C ALA A 643 -29.76 6.73 12.79
N LEU A 644 -30.85 7.31 12.27
CA LEU A 644 -32.15 7.33 12.94
C LEU A 644 -32.75 5.93 13.12
N ARG A 645 -32.70 5.07 12.09
CA ARG A 645 -33.18 3.67 12.20
C ARG A 645 -32.40 2.89 13.25
N LEU A 646 -31.07 3.01 13.29
CA LEU A 646 -30.25 2.28 14.26
C LEU A 646 -30.52 2.73 15.69
N VAL A 647 -30.60 4.05 15.92
CA VAL A 647 -30.92 4.62 17.23
C VAL A 647 -32.28 4.10 17.72
N ASN A 648 -33.30 4.08 16.86
CA ASN A 648 -34.63 3.51 17.16
C ASN A 648 -34.64 1.98 17.36
N THR A 649 -33.59 1.28 16.98
CA THR A 649 -33.48 -0.18 17.15
C THR A 649 -32.71 -0.53 18.43
N MET A 650 -31.80 0.34 18.87
CA MET A 650 -31.00 0.16 20.08
C MET A 650 -31.65 0.70 21.35
N LEU A 651 -32.55 1.68 21.22
CA LEU A 651 -33.31 2.34 22.28
C LEU A 651 -34.79 2.08 22.05
#